data_AF-A0A6A5BKI7-F1
#
_entry.id   AF-A0A6A5BKI7-F1
#
_cell.length_a   1.000
_cell.length_b   1.000
_cell.length_c   1.000
_cell.angle_alpha   90.00
_cell.angle_beta   90.00
_cell.angle_gamma   90.00
#
_symmetry.space_group_name_H-M   'P 1'
#
loop_
_entity.id
_entity.type
_entity.pdbx_description
1 polymer ?
#
loop_
_entity_poly.entity_id
_entity_poly.type
_entity_poly.pdbx_seq_one_letter_code
_entity_poly.pdbx_strand_id
1 'polypeptide(L)'
;MESNASRPTLIVEHRPSTTTSEAAGHHHSSTHSLRTETISTSSSHNSLWKSANEKLFHVYLTLKTTGARRSGFDRFLFGLVFIYYLYLNVLMPTLSSHPPYRYEVQDHTSMNTSPYGVYGGWVFRVLNYPITFSLDSISSEAVVALSCCSVGLVSVFFITLMMEFKVLKGKTLDRLRQFNTYFGLLIALITPISIFVMSTFVDSNPNHLVYSEKDGVLRPTLSRIPSLFYLEEDSMVFFILSFFSMIFMMMGCFVAFILMPLSNTSSKIPFIVMDNIPIALNCVSIAFEMMIKFLIPPTHLYVRGVIHSIGALAQLVLFFYSLPFFKRLENSIFIGALAGRLGSSIGMIISGCVFNLDSSSLIFNNDLGLAMMGLTLGLLILFFILGIAACEIYTLIFVCRPVRRILETTGVNFDDLSRSHDSDIMSQIVGDENDSIRALSLFLQFSVRHESDYRITCSFVKSACHQRLFASPLLLLMASHVISHEWNTDLNSYALASSLLKRAQKNCGNIWKRTIIQEMLREIETQSASYKTHGLNSVEVKNMILDLEQKQEELVTVHRMFFKEFMSDFPNIPKIEQINSRGSELARYCDKMFYHLVTNFRQNKTILRLYAGYLENFKFDKEQAAALYEEASQLEEEESKNRYFKKVRSFSNNKVMPISVSTVSHANHNNIPSSANTGVEFQNNLEKTSFMDNENVEKENFDGVENEQVDKKQVFFRNTINTPYQSSLRNYSFLVVAAFSLALLIVALVLCLIFGAKVTEIPLALDSCLPGATPSSLIREVRMRHIMTELFENQKWPIPKNTTREGFAYEKFLGLLSTSIPTI
;
A
#
# COMPACT_ATOMS: atom_id res chain seq x y z
N MET A 1 27.10 60.22 38.22
CA MET A 1 25.77 60.55 37.70
C MET A 1 25.31 59.33 36.90
N GLU A 2 25.07 58.17 37.53
CA GLU A 2 23.88 57.82 38.37
C GLU A 2 22.61 57.68 37.50
N SER A 3 21.75 56.65 37.60
CA SER A 3 21.75 55.35 38.33
C SER A 3 20.64 54.43 37.72
N ASN A 4 20.38 53.16 38.08
CA ASN A 4 20.90 52.31 39.17
C ASN A 4 20.76 50.77 38.86
N ALA A 5 21.41 49.96 39.71
CA ALA A 5 21.04 48.66 40.32
C ALA A 5 20.07 47.64 39.66
N SER A 6 20.23 46.31 39.79
CA SER A 6 21.28 45.51 40.47
C SER A 6 21.26 44.01 40.07
N ARG A 7 22.45 43.37 40.15
CA ARG A 7 22.75 41.91 40.18
C ARG A 7 22.19 41.22 41.46
N PRO A 8 22.30 39.87 41.70
CA PRO A 8 23.24 38.84 41.21
C PRO A 8 22.53 37.66 40.47
N THR A 9 22.94 36.38 40.35
CA THR A 9 23.95 35.51 41.05
C THR A 9 24.40 34.32 40.16
N LEU A 10 25.35 33.50 40.65
CA LEU A 10 25.87 32.24 40.09
C LEU A 10 25.93 31.18 41.22
N ILE A 11 25.32 30.00 41.04
CA ILE A 11 25.49 28.77 41.87
C ILE A 11 25.19 27.58 40.93
N VAL A 12 26.17 26.84 40.37
CA VAL A 12 26.84 25.64 40.92
C VAL A 12 25.90 24.66 41.62
N GLU A 13 25.21 23.80 40.86
CA GLU A 13 24.36 22.75 41.44
C GLU A 13 25.15 21.44 41.69
N HIS A 14 25.06 20.95 42.93
CA HIS A 14 25.87 19.87 43.48
C HIS A 14 25.25 18.49 43.25
N ARG A 15 26.09 17.44 43.17
CA ARG A 15 25.69 16.06 43.51
C ARG A 15 25.44 15.93 45.02
N PRO A 16 24.39 15.22 45.42
CA PRO A 16 24.48 14.15 46.44
C PRO A 16 23.87 12.84 45.89
N SER A 17 24.55 11.70 45.88
CA SER A 17 24.85 10.78 47.00
C SER A 17 23.64 9.97 47.52
N THR A 18 23.70 8.66 47.24
CA THR A 18 23.10 7.51 47.94
C THR A 18 22.45 7.74 49.32
N THR A 19 21.23 7.22 49.49
CA THR A 19 20.71 6.73 50.78
C THR A 19 19.98 5.41 50.59
N THR A 20 20.40 4.39 51.36
CA THR A 20 19.68 3.13 51.57
C THR A 20 18.53 3.32 52.57
N SER A 21 17.41 2.62 52.37
CA SER A 21 16.43 2.34 53.42
C SER A 21 15.73 1.00 53.15
N GLU A 22 15.22 0.37 54.19
CA GLU A 22 15.01 -1.08 54.30
C GLU A 22 13.66 -1.60 53.79
N ALA A 23 13.57 -2.92 53.79
CA ALA A 23 12.42 -3.70 53.36
C ALA A 23 11.16 -3.50 54.20
N ALA A 24 10.01 -3.46 53.51
CA ALA A 24 8.75 -3.96 54.04
C ALA A 24 8.00 -4.67 52.89
N GLY A 25 7.73 -5.97 53.07
CA GLY A 25 7.07 -6.77 52.04
C GLY A 25 5.56 -6.71 52.16
N HIS A 26 4.85 -6.47 51.05
CA HIS A 26 3.45 -6.85 50.90
C HIS A 26 3.20 -7.52 49.54
N HIS A 27 2.70 -8.75 49.59
CA HIS A 27 2.14 -9.42 48.43
C HIS A 27 0.87 -8.71 47.97
N HIS A 28 0.83 -8.26 46.72
CA HIS A 28 -0.43 -8.10 46.00
C HIS A 28 -0.34 -8.68 44.60
N SER A 29 -1.20 -9.65 44.33
CA SER A 29 -1.54 -10.08 42.98
C SER A 29 -2.40 -9.00 42.32
N SER A 30 -1.93 -8.43 41.22
CA SER A 30 -2.71 -7.49 40.41
C SER A 30 -2.86 -8.01 38.98
N THR A 31 -4.10 -8.28 38.60
CA THR A 31 -4.51 -8.81 37.31
C THR A 31 -4.16 -7.86 36.15
N HIS A 32 -3.73 -8.43 35.03
CA HIS A 32 -3.42 -7.68 33.81
C HIS A 32 -4.68 -7.03 33.20
N SER A 33 -4.75 -5.70 33.23
CA SER A 33 -5.52 -4.91 32.26
C SER A 33 -4.56 -4.25 31.27
N LEU A 34 -4.74 -4.56 29.98
CA LEU A 34 -4.04 -3.87 28.89
C LEU A 34 -4.76 -2.54 28.63
N ARG A 35 -4.44 -1.54 29.45
CA ARG A 35 -4.88 -0.17 29.22
C ARG A 35 -4.11 0.36 28.00
N THR A 36 -4.82 0.66 26.92
CA THR A 36 -4.25 1.40 25.79
C THR A 36 -4.03 2.83 26.28
N GLU A 37 -2.84 3.13 26.80
CA GLU A 37 -2.47 4.48 27.22
C GLU A 37 -2.45 5.41 26.00
N THR A 38 -3.57 6.10 25.79
CA THR A 38 -3.59 7.36 25.05
C THR A 38 -2.61 8.30 25.75
N ILE A 39 -1.56 8.69 25.02
CA ILE A 39 -0.49 9.54 25.54
C ILE A 39 -1.04 10.94 25.82
N SER A 40 -1.57 11.14 27.03
CA SER A 40 -1.98 12.44 27.55
C SER A 40 -0.76 13.21 28.06
N THR A 41 0.19 13.52 27.17
CA THR A 41 1.21 14.53 27.46
C THR A 41 0.57 15.90 27.46
N SER A 42 0.57 16.55 28.62
CA SER A 42 0.06 17.90 28.81
C SER A 42 0.80 18.93 27.96
N SER A 43 0.02 19.77 27.27
CA SER A 43 0.34 21.15 26.87
C SER A 43 1.76 21.47 26.34
N SER A 44 1.98 21.25 25.04
CA SER A 44 2.57 22.26 24.14
C SER A 44 2.45 21.84 22.67
N HIS A 45 1.74 22.64 21.86
CA HIS A 45 1.64 22.57 20.39
C HIS A 45 1.89 21.19 19.72
N ASN A 46 0.91 20.27 19.78
CA ASN A 46 0.88 19.15 18.84
C ASN A 46 0.66 19.70 17.43
N SER A 47 1.70 19.71 16.59
CA SER A 47 1.59 20.12 15.19
C SER A 47 0.63 19.21 14.43
N LEU A 48 -0.14 19.79 13.49
CA LEU A 48 -1.05 19.03 12.62
C LEU A 48 -0.32 17.88 11.90
N TRP A 49 0.95 18.09 11.56
CA TRP A 49 1.90 17.10 11.04
C TRP A 49 2.04 15.85 11.91
N LYS A 50 2.14 15.99 13.23
CA LYS A 50 2.25 14.82 14.13
C LYS A 50 0.98 13.97 14.10
N SER A 51 -0.20 14.61 14.14
CA SER A 51 -1.49 13.92 14.03
C SER A 51 -1.71 13.29 12.65
N ALA A 52 -1.29 13.97 11.57
CA ALA A 52 -1.34 13.44 10.21
C ALA A 52 -0.44 12.20 10.07
N ASN A 53 0.81 12.26 10.57
CA ASN A 53 1.75 11.14 10.57
C ASN A 53 1.19 9.94 11.36
N GLU A 54 0.65 10.15 12.56
CA GLU A 54 0.04 9.07 13.36
C GLU A 54 -1.13 8.40 12.63
N LYS A 55 -1.98 9.16 11.93
CA LYS A 55 -3.06 8.61 11.08
C LYS A 55 -2.53 7.85 9.87
N LEU A 56 -1.52 8.37 9.17
CA LEU A 56 -0.88 7.68 8.04
C LEU A 56 -0.24 6.36 8.45
N PHE A 57 0.45 6.33 9.59
CA PHE A 57 1.03 5.10 10.13
C PHE A 57 -0.02 4.09 10.60
N HIS A 58 -1.17 4.56 11.12
CA HIS A 58 -2.30 3.68 11.42
C HIS A 58 -2.92 3.07 10.15
N VAL A 59 -3.08 3.86 9.07
CA VAL A 59 -3.53 3.36 7.75
C VAL A 59 -2.54 2.33 7.21
N TYR A 60 -1.24 2.63 7.25
CA TYR A 60 -0.19 1.69 6.84
C TYR A 60 -0.26 0.37 7.61
N LEU A 61 -0.27 0.41 8.94
CA LEU A 61 -0.32 -0.78 9.80
C LEU A 61 -1.61 -1.60 9.59
N THR A 62 -2.71 -0.94 9.21
CA THR A 62 -4.00 -1.59 8.92
C THR A 62 -3.97 -2.34 7.58
N LEU A 63 -3.44 -1.70 6.54
CA LEU A 63 -3.36 -2.23 5.17
C LEU A 63 -2.21 -3.23 4.96
N LYS A 64 -1.13 -3.16 5.74
CA LYS A 64 0.00 -4.08 5.56
C LYS A 64 -0.42 -5.51 5.87
N THR A 65 -0.06 -6.42 4.97
CA THR A 65 -0.39 -7.84 5.09
C THR A 65 0.68 -8.57 5.90
N THR A 66 0.31 -9.11 7.07
CA THR A 66 1.23 -9.82 7.99
C THR A 66 1.22 -11.34 7.82
N GLY A 67 0.40 -11.89 6.91
CA GLY A 67 0.19 -13.33 6.76
C GLY A 67 1.34 -14.07 6.07
N ALA A 68 1.84 -15.14 6.70
CA ALA A 68 2.95 -15.94 6.19
C ALA A 68 2.60 -16.67 4.87
N ARG A 69 3.23 -16.26 3.76
CA ARG A 69 3.07 -16.90 2.44
C ARG A 69 3.89 -18.18 2.34
N ARG A 70 3.21 -19.32 2.16
CA ARG A 70 3.81 -20.67 2.13
C ARG A 70 3.60 -21.44 0.81
N SER A 71 2.82 -20.90 -0.14
CA SER A 71 2.53 -21.57 -1.42
C SER A 71 3.77 -21.73 -2.30
N GLY A 72 3.83 -22.80 -3.10
CA GLY A 72 4.83 -22.95 -4.16
C GLY A 72 4.69 -21.85 -5.23
N PHE A 73 3.45 -21.49 -5.57
CA PHE A 73 3.15 -20.43 -6.54
C PHE A 73 3.63 -19.06 -6.06
N ASP A 74 3.39 -18.70 -4.79
CA ASP A 74 3.88 -17.43 -4.21
C ASP A 74 5.42 -17.33 -4.33
N ARG A 75 6.15 -18.42 -4.04
CA ARG A 75 7.62 -18.43 -4.16
C ARG A 75 8.10 -18.15 -5.57
N PHE A 76 7.45 -18.76 -6.57
CA PHE A 76 7.77 -18.54 -7.98
C PHE A 76 7.46 -17.11 -8.41
N LEU A 77 6.26 -16.61 -8.08
CA LEU A 77 5.79 -15.28 -8.49
C LEU A 77 6.63 -14.15 -7.90
N PHE A 78 6.89 -14.17 -6.58
CA PHE A 78 7.76 -13.17 -5.94
C PHE A 78 9.21 -13.30 -6.43
N GLY A 79 9.71 -14.52 -6.63
CA GLY A 79 11.04 -14.76 -7.21
C GLY A 79 11.20 -14.15 -8.61
N LEU A 80 10.20 -14.32 -9.48
CA LEU A 80 10.18 -13.73 -10.82
C LEU A 80 10.25 -12.20 -10.76
N VAL A 81 9.48 -11.56 -9.88
CA VAL A 81 9.50 -10.09 -9.70
C VAL A 81 10.88 -9.61 -9.24
N PHE A 82 11.51 -10.28 -8.28
CA PHE A 82 12.86 -9.89 -7.84
C PHE A 82 13.91 -10.10 -8.93
N ILE A 83 13.84 -11.20 -9.70
CA ILE A 83 14.72 -11.44 -10.85
C ILE A 83 14.51 -10.36 -11.92
N TYR A 84 13.25 -10.00 -12.21
CA TYR A 84 12.91 -8.91 -13.12
C TYR A 84 13.52 -7.58 -12.65
N TYR A 85 13.33 -7.20 -11.38
CA TYR A 85 13.90 -5.96 -10.85
C TYR A 85 15.44 -5.98 -10.77
N LEU A 86 16.08 -7.13 -10.52
CA LEU A 86 17.54 -7.28 -10.64
C LEU A 86 18.02 -7.06 -12.09
N TYR A 87 17.32 -7.64 -13.06
CA TYR A 87 17.58 -7.47 -14.48
C TYR A 87 17.43 -6.00 -14.92
N LEU A 88 16.35 -5.34 -14.46
CA LEU A 88 16.13 -3.92 -14.68
C LEU A 88 17.27 -3.07 -14.14
N ASN A 89 17.70 -3.28 -12.89
CA ASN A 89 18.81 -2.52 -12.30
C ASN A 89 20.06 -2.57 -13.18
N VAL A 90 20.42 -3.76 -13.67
CA VAL A 90 21.67 -3.97 -14.42
C VAL A 90 21.65 -3.33 -15.81
N LEU A 91 20.53 -3.43 -16.53
CA LEU A 91 20.45 -3.05 -17.95
C LEU A 91 19.86 -1.66 -18.20
N MET A 92 19.12 -1.09 -17.25
CA MET A 92 18.48 0.22 -17.38
C MET A 92 19.42 1.36 -17.84
N PRO A 93 20.72 1.42 -17.45
CA PRO A 93 21.66 2.41 -18.01
C PRO A 93 21.85 2.30 -19.52
N THR A 94 21.67 1.13 -20.14
CA THR A 94 21.85 0.90 -21.59
C THR A 94 20.62 1.24 -22.44
N LEU A 95 19.44 1.35 -21.82
CA LEU A 95 18.17 1.67 -22.48
C LEU A 95 18.29 2.96 -23.31
N SER A 96 18.02 2.90 -24.61
CA SER A 96 18.11 4.06 -25.49
C SER A 96 16.91 4.15 -26.43
N SER A 97 16.54 5.39 -26.73
CA SER A 97 15.50 5.78 -27.68
C SER A 97 15.93 5.43 -29.10
N HIS A 98 15.44 4.31 -29.63
CA HIS A 98 15.68 3.93 -31.02
C HIS A 98 14.53 4.47 -31.87
N PRO A 99 14.80 5.19 -32.99
CA PRO A 99 13.75 5.57 -33.92
C PRO A 99 13.09 4.31 -34.51
N PRO A 100 11.79 4.36 -34.87
CA PRO A 100 11.15 3.25 -35.57
C PRO A 100 11.87 2.98 -36.90
N TYR A 101 12.23 1.72 -37.12
CA TYR A 101 12.89 1.26 -38.36
C TYR A 101 11.86 1.28 -39.51
N ARG A 102 11.64 2.46 -40.12
CA ARG A 102 10.99 2.53 -41.44
C ARG A 102 11.98 2.05 -42.50
N TYR A 103 11.50 1.16 -43.35
CA TYR A 103 12.26 0.50 -44.42
C TYR A 103 12.47 1.41 -45.65
N GLU A 104 12.63 2.71 -45.46
CA GLU A 104 13.06 3.63 -46.52
C GLU A 104 14.59 3.64 -46.60
N VAL A 105 15.14 2.45 -46.87
CA VAL A 105 16.54 2.23 -47.19
C VAL A 105 16.71 2.48 -48.69
N GLN A 106 17.02 3.72 -49.08
CA GLN A 106 17.47 3.99 -50.45
C GLN A 106 18.64 4.97 -50.58
N ASP A 107 19.16 5.51 -49.46
CA ASP A 107 20.47 6.16 -49.43
C ASP A 107 21.39 5.54 -48.36
N HIS A 108 22.66 5.37 -48.72
CA HIS A 108 23.69 4.75 -47.87
C HIS A 108 24.14 5.62 -46.68
N THR A 109 23.53 6.79 -46.49
CA THR A 109 23.72 7.64 -45.31
C THR A 109 22.92 7.12 -44.12
N SER A 110 23.26 5.93 -43.62
CA SER A 110 22.67 5.39 -42.38
C SER A 110 23.14 6.21 -41.17
N MET A 111 22.37 7.24 -40.85
CA MET A 111 22.60 8.15 -39.73
C MET A 111 22.56 7.35 -38.40
N ASN A 112 23.74 6.96 -37.91
CA ASN A 112 23.89 6.10 -36.74
C ASN A 112 23.35 6.81 -35.48
N THR A 113 22.16 6.40 -35.02
CA THR A 113 21.46 7.00 -33.85
C THR A 113 21.81 6.35 -32.51
N SER A 114 22.67 5.33 -32.51
CA SER A 114 23.09 4.59 -31.31
C SER A 114 24.59 4.73 -31.06
N PRO A 115 25.04 4.94 -29.79
CA PRO A 115 26.47 5.00 -29.43
C PRO A 115 27.20 3.65 -29.61
N TYR A 116 26.46 2.60 -29.98
CA TYR A 116 26.95 1.24 -30.18
C TYR A 116 26.94 0.80 -31.66
N GLY A 117 26.68 1.73 -32.59
CA GLY A 117 26.43 1.41 -34.00
C GLY A 117 25.18 0.55 -34.20
N VAL A 118 24.99 0.08 -35.44
CA VAL A 118 23.77 -0.68 -35.82
C VAL A 118 23.68 -2.02 -35.07
N TYR A 119 24.75 -2.81 -35.09
CA TYR A 119 24.77 -4.15 -34.49
C TYR A 119 24.69 -4.13 -32.95
N GLY A 120 25.46 -3.25 -32.30
CA GLY A 120 25.42 -3.12 -30.85
C GLY A 120 24.11 -2.51 -30.33
N GLY A 121 23.50 -1.60 -31.09
CA GLY A 121 22.14 -1.11 -30.83
C GLY A 121 21.11 -2.23 -30.85
N TRP A 122 21.18 -3.16 -31.82
CA TRP A 122 20.27 -4.31 -31.88
C TRP A 122 20.42 -5.23 -30.66
N VAL A 123 21.65 -5.54 -30.22
CA VAL A 123 21.90 -6.34 -29.00
C VAL A 123 21.29 -5.66 -27.78
N PHE A 124 21.50 -4.36 -27.58
CA PHE A 124 20.88 -3.64 -26.46
C PHE A 124 19.36 -3.50 -26.59
N ARG A 125 18.79 -3.48 -27.80
CA ARG A 125 17.33 -3.52 -28.00
C ARG A 125 16.75 -4.87 -27.56
N VAL A 126 17.42 -5.99 -27.83
CA VAL A 126 17.03 -7.33 -27.35
C VAL A 126 17.16 -7.41 -25.82
N LEU A 127 18.27 -6.92 -25.24
CA LEU A 127 18.47 -6.91 -23.79
C LEU A 127 17.49 -5.98 -23.04
N ASN A 128 17.04 -4.90 -23.65
CA ASN A 128 16.04 -4.01 -23.04
C ASN A 128 14.58 -4.43 -23.34
N TYR A 129 14.34 -5.53 -24.06
CA TYR A 129 12.99 -6.00 -24.41
C TYR A 129 12.04 -6.16 -23.20
N PRO A 130 12.47 -6.64 -22.00
CA PRO A 130 11.61 -6.70 -20.82
C PRO A 130 11.19 -5.34 -20.23
N ILE A 131 11.77 -4.23 -20.70
CA ILE A 131 11.31 -2.86 -20.42
C ILE A 131 10.41 -2.38 -21.55
N THR A 132 10.87 -2.52 -22.80
CA THR A 132 10.22 -1.87 -23.94
C THR A 132 9.04 -2.63 -24.48
N PHE A 133 9.03 -3.96 -24.40
CA PHE A 133 8.08 -4.86 -25.09
C PHE A 133 7.90 -4.55 -26.59
N SER A 134 8.92 -3.94 -27.22
CA SER A 134 8.86 -3.32 -28.55
C SER A 134 7.71 -2.31 -28.75
N LEU A 135 7.23 -1.67 -27.66
CA LEU A 135 6.26 -0.57 -27.70
C LEU A 135 6.83 0.72 -28.33
N ASP A 136 8.11 0.71 -28.74
CA ASP A 136 8.76 1.76 -29.53
C ASP A 136 8.13 1.99 -30.91
N SER A 137 7.41 1.00 -31.46
CA SER A 137 6.90 1.01 -32.83
C SER A 137 5.37 1.09 -32.93
N ILE A 138 4.68 1.52 -31.87
CA ILE A 138 3.21 1.65 -31.86
C ILE A 138 2.76 3.04 -32.32
N SER A 139 1.51 3.15 -32.79
CA SER A 139 0.92 4.44 -33.18
C SER A 139 0.73 5.37 -31.98
N SER A 140 0.69 6.68 -32.24
CA SER A 140 0.41 7.71 -31.23
C SER A 140 -0.85 7.42 -30.41
N GLU A 141 -1.94 7.03 -31.09
CA GLU A 141 -3.20 6.63 -30.47
C GLU A 141 -3.04 5.48 -29.46
N ALA A 142 -2.22 4.48 -29.80
CA ALA A 142 -1.93 3.35 -28.92
C ALA A 142 -1.08 3.75 -27.71
N VAL A 143 -0.12 4.68 -27.86
CA VAL A 143 0.64 5.26 -26.73
C VAL A 143 -0.30 5.95 -25.75
N VAL A 144 -1.23 6.79 -26.25
CA VAL A 144 -2.22 7.48 -25.40
C VAL A 144 -3.13 6.48 -24.70
N ALA A 145 -3.70 5.51 -25.44
CA ALA A 145 -4.61 4.51 -24.88
C ALA A 145 -3.94 3.68 -23.77
N LEU A 146 -2.71 3.19 -23.99
CA LEU A 146 -1.95 2.43 -22.98
C LEU A 146 -1.60 3.29 -21.76
N SER A 147 -1.25 4.56 -21.96
CA SER A 147 -0.97 5.50 -20.87
C SER A 147 -2.22 5.70 -20.00
N CYS A 148 -3.38 6.00 -20.60
CA CYS A 148 -4.65 6.12 -19.90
C CYS A 148 -5.04 4.84 -19.15
N CYS A 149 -4.89 3.67 -19.77
CA CYS A 149 -5.14 2.38 -19.13
C CYS A 149 -4.26 2.15 -17.90
N SER A 150 -2.97 2.48 -17.96
CA SER A 150 -2.05 2.31 -16.81
C SER A 150 -2.38 3.21 -15.63
N VAL A 151 -2.72 4.49 -15.88
CA VAL A 151 -3.22 5.42 -14.85
C VAL A 151 -4.55 4.93 -14.26
N GLY A 152 -5.43 4.37 -15.10
CA GLY A 152 -6.66 3.71 -14.68
C GLY A 152 -6.40 2.53 -13.73
N LEU A 153 -5.46 1.64 -14.05
CA LEU A 153 -5.09 0.50 -13.20
C LEU A 153 -4.59 0.94 -11.82
N VAL A 154 -3.70 1.95 -11.74
CA VAL A 154 -3.21 2.47 -10.45
C VAL A 154 -4.31 3.20 -9.68
N SER A 155 -5.22 3.88 -10.37
CA SER A 155 -6.41 4.49 -9.73
C SER A 155 -7.33 3.43 -9.12
N VAL A 156 -7.59 2.33 -9.83
CA VAL A 156 -8.35 1.17 -9.31
C VAL A 156 -7.66 0.55 -8.10
N PHE A 157 -6.32 0.48 -8.07
CA PHE A 157 -5.57 -0.02 -6.91
C PHE A 157 -5.72 0.86 -5.66
N PHE A 158 -5.65 2.18 -5.80
CA PHE A 158 -5.94 3.07 -4.68
C PHE A 158 -7.40 2.93 -4.20
N ILE A 159 -8.35 2.69 -5.12
CA ILE A 159 -9.75 2.40 -4.75
C ILE A 159 -9.86 1.06 -4.01
N THR A 160 -9.17 -0.01 -4.42
CA THR A 160 -9.24 -1.32 -3.73
C THR A 160 -8.51 -1.32 -2.38
N LEU A 161 -7.46 -0.51 -2.21
CA LEU A 161 -6.86 -0.22 -0.90
C LEU A 161 -7.82 0.59 0.00
N MET A 162 -8.54 1.58 -0.55
CA MET A 162 -9.56 2.33 0.20
C MET A 162 -10.77 1.47 0.57
N MET A 163 -11.13 0.48 -0.25
CA MET A 163 -12.09 -0.55 0.14
C MET A 163 -11.55 -1.40 1.29
N GLU A 164 -10.29 -1.86 1.22
CA GLU A 164 -9.67 -2.65 2.29
C GLU A 164 -9.68 -1.91 3.63
N PHE A 165 -9.36 -0.61 3.62
CA PHE A 165 -9.40 0.22 4.83
C PHE A 165 -10.82 0.38 5.42
N LYS A 166 -11.87 0.33 4.59
CA LYS A 166 -13.27 0.50 5.00
C LYS A 166 -14.02 -0.81 5.30
N VAL A 167 -13.51 -1.96 4.83
CA VAL A 167 -14.17 -3.26 4.99
C VAL A 167 -13.97 -3.79 6.42
N LEU A 168 -15.07 -4.19 7.05
CA LEU A 168 -15.08 -4.83 8.36
C LEU A 168 -14.32 -6.18 8.33
N LYS A 169 -13.57 -6.47 9.39
CA LYS A 169 -12.54 -7.52 9.43
C LYS A 169 -13.11 -8.93 9.44
N GLY A 170 -13.04 -9.65 8.31
CA GLY A 170 -13.42 -11.05 8.22
C GLY A 170 -12.88 -11.74 6.97
N LYS A 171 -13.47 -12.89 6.57
CA LYS A 171 -13.03 -13.68 5.41
C LYS A 171 -12.97 -12.86 4.10
N THR A 172 -13.81 -11.83 3.96
CA THR A 172 -13.80 -10.90 2.83
C THR A 172 -12.58 -9.98 2.84
N LEU A 173 -12.15 -9.52 4.03
CA LEU A 173 -10.92 -8.73 4.18
C LEU A 173 -9.69 -9.55 3.80
N ASP A 174 -9.62 -10.82 4.22
CA ASP A 174 -8.50 -11.71 3.87
C ASP A 174 -8.41 -11.97 2.36
N ARG A 175 -9.55 -12.17 1.68
CA ARG A 175 -9.61 -12.27 0.21
C ARG A 175 -9.19 -10.97 -0.46
N LEU A 176 -9.66 -9.82 0.03
CA LEU A 176 -9.32 -8.52 -0.52
C LEU A 176 -7.84 -8.18 -0.34
N ARG A 177 -7.24 -8.55 0.80
CA ARG A 177 -5.79 -8.48 1.05
C ARG A 177 -4.98 -9.34 0.10
N GLN A 178 -5.42 -10.58 -0.14
CA GLN A 178 -4.77 -11.47 -1.10
C GLN A 178 -4.84 -10.87 -2.52
N PHE A 179 -6.00 -10.37 -2.93
CA PHE A 179 -6.19 -9.66 -4.19
C PHE A 179 -5.27 -8.42 -4.29
N ASN A 180 -5.29 -7.52 -3.30
CA ASN A 180 -4.42 -6.34 -3.26
C ASN A 180 -2.93 -6.70 -3.27
N THR A 181 -2.52 -7.84 -2.69
CA THR A 181 -1.13 -8.33 -2.77
C THR A 181 -0.75 -8.64 -4.23
N TYR A 182 -1.57 -9.44 -4.94
CA TYR A 182 -1.28 -9.81 -6.32
C TYR A 182 -1.46 -8.64 -7.28
N PHE A 183 -2.39 -7.72 -7.01
CA PHE A 183 -2.61 -6.53 -7.82
C PHE A 183 -1.49 -5.49 -7.64
N GLY A 184 -0.98 -5.30 -6.42
CA GLY A 184 0.24 -4.53 -6.19
C GLY A 184 1.47 -5.13 -6.87
N LEU A 185 1.56 -6.46 -6.93
CA LEU A 185 2.61 -7.18 -7.66
C LEU A 185 2.49 -6.98 -9.19
N LEU A 186 1.27 -6.99 -9.73
CA LEU A 186 1.00 -6.64 -11.13
C LEU A 186 1.42 -5.20 -11.44
N ILE A 187 1.13 -4.25 -10.54
CA ILE A 187 1.52 -2.83 -10.70
C ILE A 187 3.04 -2.66 -10.66
N ALA A 188 3.73 -3.38 -9.78
CA ALA A 188 5.19 -3.40 -9.76
C ALA A 188 5.78 -3.89 -11.11
N LEU A 189 5.19 -4.91 -11.73
CA LEU A 189 5.63 -5.37 -13.07
C LEU A 189 5.28 -4.37 -14.18
N ILE A 190 4.10 -3.76 -14.14
CA ILE A 190 3.62 -2.83 -15.19
C ILE A 190 4.30 -1.45 -15.12
N THR A 191 4.71 -0.98 -13.94
CA THR A 191 5.20 0.39 -13.75
C THR A 191 6.37 0.78 -14.65
N PRO A 192 7.48 0.01 -14.76
CA PRO A 192 8.60 0.37 -15.63
C PRO A 192 8.20 0.47 -17.11
N ILE A 193 7.32 -0.44 -17.56
CA ILE A 193 6.80 -0.49 -18.93
C ILE A 193 5.90 0.74 -19.20
N SER A 194 5.01 1.08 -18.27
CA SER A 194 4.12 2.25 -18.42
C SER A 194 4.88 3.57 -18.44
N ILE A 195 5.92 3.71 -17.59
CA ILE A 195 6.79 4.90 -17.60
C ILE A 195 7.57 4.99 -18.91
N PHE A 196 8.03 3.85 -19.44
CA PHE A 196 8.65 3.80 -20.76
C PHE A 196 7.68 4.27 -21.87
N VAL A 197 6.42 3.82 -21.86
CA VAL A 197 5.39 4.28 -22.81
C VAL A 197 5.13 5.78 -22.66
N MET A 198 4.90 6.28 -21.44
CA MET A 198 4.64 7.70 -21.16
C MET A 198 5.80 8.62 -21.56
N SER A 199 7.05 8.15 -21.41
CA SER A 199 8.23 8.92 -21.81
C SER A 199 8.31 9.24 -23.31
N THR A 200 7.49 8.59 -24.15
CA THR A 200 7.39 8.85 -25.59
C THR A 200 7.04 10.31 -25.92
N PHE A 201 6.24 10.97 -25.07
CA PHE A 201 5.88 12.39 -25.24
C PHE A 201 6.92 13.37 -24.67
N VAL A 202 7.92 12.86 -23.94
CA VAL A 202 8.97 13.65 -23.27
C VAL A 202 10.27 13.64 -24.09
N ASP A 203 10.53 12.55 -24.80
CA ASP A 203 11.78 12.25 -25.51
C ASP A 203 11.85 12.95 -26.88
N SER A 204 12.57 14.07 -26.94
CA SER A 204 12.77 14.87 -28.16
C SER A 204 14.00 14.42 -28.96
N ASN A 205 13.94 14.53 -30.30
CA ASN A 205 15.12 14.38 -31.16
C ASN A 205 15.53 15.73 -31.77
N PRO A 206 16.52 16.44 -31.20
CA PRO A 206 16.94 17.76 -31.69
C PRO A 206 17.67 17.71 -33.05
N ASN A 207 18.15 16.53 -33.47
CA ASN A 207 18.88 16.36 -34.73
C ASN A 207 17.94 16.11 -35.92
N HIS A 208 16.65 15.83 -35.67
CA HIS A 208 15.65 15.60 -36.71
C HIS A 208 14.68 16.78 -36.73
N LEU A 209 15.01 17.77 -37.56
CA LEU A 209 14.24 18.99 -37.76
C LEU A 209 13.29 18.82 -38.96
N VAL A 210 11.99 19.00 -38.73
CA VAL A 210 10.95 18.99 -39.76
C VAL A 210 10.34 20.39 -39.86
N TYR A 211 9.95 20.80 -41.05
CA TYR A 211 9.35 22.12 -41.29
C TYR A 211 7.90 22.16 -40.80
N SER A 212 7.57 23.07 -39.88
CA SER A 212 6.18 23.34 -39.49
C SER A 212 5.56 24.35 -40.44
N GLU A 213 4.54 23.94 -41.19
CA GLU A 213 3.77 24.85 -42.06
C GLU A 213 3.02 25.94 -41.28
N LYS A 214 2.60 25.65 -40.03
CA LYS A 214 1.89 26.60 -39.16
C LYS A 214 2.78 27.76 -38.70
N ASP A 215 4.05 27.49 -38.43
CA ASP A 215 4.98 28.44 -37.82
C ASP A 215 6.03 29.02 -38.80
N GLY A 216 6.20 28.40 -39.97
CA GLY A 216 7.26 28.75 -40.94
C GLY A 216 8.68 28.44 -40.46
N VAL A 217 8.84 27.58 -39.45
CA VAL A 217 10.12 27.30 -38.77
C VAL A 217 10.36 25.79 -38.68
N LEU A 218 11.63 25.40 -38.85
CA LEU A 218 12.13 24.04 -38.59
C LEU A 218 12.05 23.72 -37.09
N ARG A 219 11.25 22.73 -36.70
CA ARG A 219 11.09 22.28 -35.31
C ARG A 219 11.54 20.83 -35.12
N PRO A 220 12.09 20.47 -33.94
CA PRO A 220 12.43 19.09 -33.62
C PRO A 220 11.15 18.24 -33.43
N THR A 221 11.22 16.97 -33.82
CA THR A 221 10.12 16.00 -33.61
C THR A 221 10.34 15.16 -32.35
N LEU A 222 9.30 14.46 -31.90
CA LEU A 222 9.46 13.40 -30.90
C LEU A 222 10.34 12.26 -31.47
N SER A 223 11.13 11.61 -30.60
CA SER A 223 12.15 10.63 -31.01
C SER A 223 11.56 9.34 -31.60
N ARG A 224 10.44 8.88 -31.04
CA ARG A 224 9.73 7.65 -31.40
C ARG A 224 8.52 7.90 -32.31
N ILE A 225 7.95 9.10 -32.27
CA ILE A 225 6.81 9.53 -33.11
C ILE A 225 7.26 10.73 -33.97
N PRO A 226 7.99 10.50 -35.08
CA PRO A 226 8.49 11.59 -35.93
C PRO A 226 7.37 12.36 -36.66
N SER A 227 6.12 11.90 -36.61
CA SER A 227 4.95 12.60 -37.16
C SER A 227 4.36 13.68 -36.25
N LEU A 228 4.90 13.87 -35.03
CA LEU A 228 4.45 14.90 -34.09
C LEU A 228 5.63 15.81 -33.72
N PHE A 229 5.39 17.12 -33.80
CA PHE A 229 6.36 18.12 -33.37
C PHE A 229 6.46 18.17 -31.84
N TYR A 230 7.67 18.41 -31.34
CA TYR A 230 7.92 18.53 -29.90
C TYR A 230 7.47 19.90 -29.38
N LEU A 231 6.65 19.90 -28.32
CA LEU A 231 6.09 21.11 -27.67
C LEU A 231 5.25 22.01 -28.60
N GLU A 232 4.54 21.42 -29.56
CA GLU A 232 3.38 22.06 -30.21
C GLU A 232 2.18 22.03 -29.25
N GLU A 233 1.15 22.84 -29.47
CA GLU A 233 -0.02 22.97 -28.57
C GLU A 233 -0.63 21.61 -28.19
N ASP A 234 -0.84 20.72 -29.18
CA ASP A 234 -1.37 19.37 -28.96
C ASP A 234 -0.40 18.48 -28.15
N SER A 235 0.90 18.50 -28.49
CA SER A 235 1.90 17.64 -27.83
C SER A 235 2.32 18.16 -26.44
N MET A 236 2.16 19.45 -26.17
CA MET A 236 2.38 20.07 -24.87
C MET A 236 1.38 19.55 -23.81
N VAL A 237 0.10 19.35 -24.18
CA VAL A 237 -0.90 18.77 -23.27
C VAL A 237 -0.52 17.33 -22.91
N PHE A 238 -0.13 16.51 -23.90
CA PHE A 238 0.32 15.13 -23.65
C PHE A 238 1.63 15.06 -22.85
N PHE A 239 2.56 15.98 -23.06
CA PHE A 239 3.78 16.11 -22.26
C PHE A 239 3.46 16.33 -20.77
N ILE A 240 2.62 17.33 -20.46
CA ILE A 240 2.23 17.65 -19.09
C ILE A 240 1.49 16.47 -18.44
N LEU A 241 0.51 15.88 -19.15
CA LEU A 241 -0.25 14.73 -18.66
C LEU A 241 0.65 13.52 -18.38
N SER A 242 1.58 13.21 -19.29
CA SER A 242 2.53 12.10 -19.15
C SER A 242 3.47 12.31 -17.97
N PHE A 243 3.95 13.53 -17.74
CA PHE A 243 4.82 13.86 -16.61
C PHE A 243 4.14 13.60 -15.25
N PHE A 244 2.92 14.12 -15.05
CA PHE A 244 2.16 13.83 -13.83
C PHE A 244 1.76 12.35 -13.71
N SER A 245 1.46 11.69 -14.84
CA SER A 245 1.13 10.26 -14.86
C SER A 245 2.30 9.38 -14.43
N MET A 246 3.54 9.69 -14.86
CA MET A 246 4.74 8.97 -14.41
C MET A 246 4.96 9.09 -12.89
N ILE A 247 4.76 10.29 -12.32
CA ILE A 247 4.84 10.51 -10.86
C ILE A 247 3.75 9.70 -10.12
N PHE A 248 2.53 9.64 -10.67
CA PHE A 248 1.45 8.86 -10.10
C PHE A 248 1.73 7.33 -10.15
N MET A 249 2.28 6.83 -11.25
CA MET A 249 2.76 5.44 -11.36
C MET A 249 3.86 5.12 -10.35
N MET A 250 4.83 6.02 -10.17
CA MET A 250 5.89 5.88 -9.15
C MET A 250 5.31 5.78 -7.72
N MET A 251 4.32 6.62 -7.39
CA MET A 251 3.63 6.57 -6.09
C MET A 251 2.87 5.25 -5.89
N GLY A 252 2.19 4.76 -6.93
CA GLY A 252 1.52 3.44 -6.90
C GLY A 252 2.49 2.30 -6.63
N CYS A 253 3.65 2.30 -7.32
CA CYS A 253 4.71 1.32 -7.14
C CYS A 253 5.34 1.36 -5.72
N PHE A 254 5.59 2.56 -5.18
CA PHE A 254 6.08 2.74 -3.81
C PHE A 254 5.14 2.11 -2.78
N VAL A 255 3.85 2.42 -2.88
CA VAL A 255 2.80 1.90 -1.99
C VAL A 255 2.66 0.39 -2.13
N ALA A 256 2.74 -0.15 -3.36
CA ALA A 256 2.70 -1.58 -3.59
C ALA A 256 3.83 -2.31 -2.83
N PHE A 257 5.10 -1.93 -3.02
CA PHE A 257 6.23 -2.56 -2.34
C PHE A 257 6.19 -2.40 -0.81
N ILE A 258 5.76 -1.25 -0.31
CA ILE A 258 5.65 -1.00 1.14
C ILE A 258 4.59 -1.89 1.81
N LEU A 259 3.50 -2.23 1.11
CA LEU A 259 2.42 -3.07 1.63
C LEU A 259 2.62 -4.59 1.41
N MET A 260 3.59 -5.00 0.58
CA MET A 260 3.88 -6.42 0.32
C MET A 260 4.33 -7.18 1.60
N PRO A 261 3.98 -8.47 1.74
CA PRO A 261 4.31 -9.32 2.89
C PRO A 261 5.76 -9.84 2.85
N LEU A 262 6.73 -8.95 2.59
CA LEU A 262 8.16 -9.29 2.48
C LEU A 262 8.87 -9.38 3.84
N SER A 263 8.26 -8.85 4.91
CA SER A 263 8.80 -8.79 6.27
C SER A 263 8.61 -10.06 7.09
N ASN A 264 7.64 -10.90 6.72
CA ASN A 264 7.25 -12.08 7.50
C ASN A 264 8.34 -13.18 7.43
N THR A 265 9.04 -13.42 8.54
CA THR A 265 10.12 -14.42 8.61
C THR A 265 9.63 -15.86 8.52
N SER A 266 8.35 -16.15 8.77
CA SER A 266 7.74 -17.47 8.62
C SER A 266 7.28 -17.80 7.19
N SER A 267 7.37 -16.84 6.26
CA SER A 267 7.11 -17.06 4.84
C SER A 267 8.21 -17.93 4.19
N LYS A 268 7.94 -18.53 3.03
CA LYS A 268 8.94 -19.30 2.26
C LYS A 268 9.41 -18.59 0.98
N ILE A 269 9.03 -17.33 0.78
CA ILE A 269 9.41 -16.53 -0.40
C ILE A 269 10.93 -16.27 -0.43
N PRO A 270 11.53 -16.07 -1.62
CA PRO A 270 12.89 -15.55 -1.74
C PRO A 270 12.93 -14.06 -1.35
N PHE A 271 14.11 -13.54 -1.01
CA PHE A 271 14.34 -12.11 -0.76
C PHE A 271 13.46 -11.51 0.37
N ILE A 272 13.36 -12.24 1.49
CA ILE A 272 12.69 -11.75 2.73
C ILE A 272 13.54 -10.64 3.33
N VAL A 273 12.94 -9.50 3.68
CA VAL A 273 13.62 -8.33 4.25
C VAL A 273 13.17 -7.99 5.66
N MET A 274 14.02 -7.29 6.40
CA MET A 274 13.66 -6.68 7.67
C MET A 274 12.76 -5.43 7.50
N ASP A 275 13.07 -4.58 6.52
CA ASP A 275 12.31 -3.37 6.19
C ASP A 275 12.02 -3.33 4.68
N ASN A 276 10.80 -2.97 4.31
CA ASN A 276 10.39 -2.85 2.91
C ASN A 276 10.91 -1.56 2.26
N ILE A 277 11.27 -0.52 3.04
CA ILE A 277 11.69 0.79 2.50
C ILE A 277 12.89 0.70 1.54
N PRO A 278 14.02 0.03 1.87
CA PRO A 278 15.18 -0.02 0.97
C PRO A 278 14.84 -0.60 -0.41
N ILE A 279 13.98 -1.64 -0.47
CA ILE A 279 13.48 -2.19 -1.75
C ILE A 279 12.59 -1.17 -2.46
N ALA A 280 11.58 -0.62 -1.76
CA ALA A 280 10.62 0.31 -2.36
C ALA A 280 11.33 1.54 -2.95
N LEU A 281 12.32 2.08 -2.25
CA LEU A 281 13.16 3.18 -2.74
C LEU A 281 13.97 2.78 -3.99
N ASN A 282 14.55 1.58 -4.04
CA ASN A 282 15.25 1.12 -5.23
C ASN A 282 14.32 1.03 -6.45
N CYS A 283 13.17 0.38 -6.28
CA CYS A 283 12.17 0.20 -7.35
C CYS A 283 11.64 1.54 -7.88
N VAL A 284 11.40 2.51 -7.00
CA VAL A 284 11.00 3.88 -7.37
C VAL A 284 12.14 4.64 -8.04
N SER A 285 13.39 4.45 -7.59
CA SER A 285 14.55 5.13 -8.17
C SER A 285 14.89 4.65 -9.59
N ILE A 286 14.62 3.38 -9.93
CA ILE A 286 14.70 2.89 -11.32
C ILE A 286 13.69 3.66 -12.20
N ALA A 287 12.45 3.79 -11.73
CA ALA A 287 11.40 4.54 -12.42
C ALA A 287 11.72 6.04 -12.54
N PHE A 288 12.24 6.65 -11.49
CA PHE A 288 12.68 8.05 -11.47
C PHE A 288 13.82 8.32 -12.47
N GLU A 289 14.82 7.46 -12.49
CA GLU A 289 15.93 7.60 -13.43
C GLU A 289 15.48 7.33 -14.88
N MET A 290 14.50 6.46 -15.13
CA MET A 290 13.92 6.30 -16.47
C MET A 290 13.27 7.60 -16.94
N MET A 291 12.49 8.26 -16.06
CA MET A 291 11.89 9.57 -16.34
C MET A 291 12.95 10.64 -16.66
N ILE A 292 14.02 10.75 -15.86
CA ILE A 292 15.11 11.72 -16.13
C ILE A 292 15.85 11.41 -17.43
N LYS A 293 16.07 10.12 -17.73
CA LYS A 293 16.83 9.70 -18.92
C LYS A 293 16.21 10.21 -20.21
N PHE A 294 14.89 10.14 -20.34
CA PHE A 294 14.16 10.59 -21.52
C PHE A 294 13.88 12.09 -21.53
N LEU A 295 14.00 12.78 -20.39
CA LEU A 295 13.95 14.24 -20.32
C LEU A 295 15.19 14.91 -20.92
N ILE A 296 16.34 14.24 -20.88
CA ILE A 296 17.60 14.73 -21.46
C ILE A 296 17.68 14.30 -22.93
N PRO A 297 17.91 15.20 -23.89
CA PRO A 297 18.00 14.84 -25.32
C PRO A 297 19.10 13.81 -25.65
N PRO A 298 18.94 13.02 -26.74
CA PRO A 298 19.91 12.01 -27.16
C PRO A 298 21.24 12.59 -27.67
N THR A 299 21.38 13.91 -27.85
CA THR A 299 22.68 14.57 -28.09
C THR A 299 23.58 14.56 -26.85
N HIS A 300 23.02 14.39 -25.65
CA HIS A 300 23.75 14.47 -24.38
C HIS A 300 23.81 13.12 -23.65
N LEU A 301 24.12 12.04 -24.39
CA LEU A 301 24.23 10.67 -23.85
C LEU A 301 25.21 10.55 -22.66
N TYR A 302 26.32 11.28 -22.69
CA TYR A 302 27.28 11.29 -21.57
C TYR A 302 26.65 11.85 -20.28
N VAL A 303 25.78 12.88 -20.38
CA VAL A 303 25.04 13.45 -19.25
C VAL A 303 24.04 12.44 -18.68
N ARG A 304 23.30 11.72 -19.56
CA ARG A 304 22.44 10.59 -19.15
C ARG A 304 23.25 9.57 -18.33
N GLY A 305 24.46 9.21 -18.80
CA GLY A 305 25.37 8.28 -18.11
C GLY A 305 25.85 8.77 -16.74
N VAL A 306 26.22 10.06 -16.61
CA VAL A 306 26.66 10.65 -15.33
C VAL A 306 25.55 10.59 -14.27
N ILE A 307 24.31 10.89 -14.63
CA ILE A 307 23.17 10.86 -13.70
C ILE A 307 22.88 9.43 -13.23
N HIS A 308 22.92 8.43 -14.14
CA HIS A 308 22.77 7.02 -13.74
C HIS A 308 23.92 6.54 -12.83
N SER A 309 25.15 7.02 -13.05
CA SER A 309 26.29 6.72 -12.19
C SER A 309 26.08 7.27 -10.76
N ILE A 310 25.61 8.51 -10.63
CA ILE A 310 25.27 9.12 -9.32
C ILE A 310 24.12 8.36 -8.64
N GLY A 311 23.06 8.02 -9.38
CA GLY A 311 21.93 7.25 -8.87
C GLY A 311 22.35 5.86 -8.38
N ALA A 312 23.09 5.11 -9.21
CA ALA A 312 23.61 3.79 -8.87
C ALA A 312 24.55 3.82 -7.65
N LEU A 313 25.42 4.84 -7.54
CA LEU A 313 26.31 5.01 -6.39
C LEU A 313 25.52 5.29 -5.09
N ALA A 314 24.52 6.17 -5.15
CA ALA A 314 23.66 6.49 -4.00
C ALA A 314 22.87 5.26 -3.52
N GLN A 315 22.33 4.47 -4.45
CA GLN A 315 21.67 3.19 -4.14
C GLN A 315 22.62 2.16 -3.54
N LEU A 316 23.83 2.02 -4.10
CA LEU A 316 24.84 1.08 -3.64
C LEU A 316 25.27 1.40 -2.20
N VAL A 317 25.51 2.67 -1.87
CA VAL A 317 25.77 3.12 -0.49
C VAL A 317 24.59 2.81 0.43
N LEU A 318 23.35 3.08 0.00
CA LEU A 318 22.15 2.77 0.78
C LEU A 318 21.99 1.26 1.07
N PHE A 319 22.26 0.40 0.09
CA PHE A 319 22.17 -1.06 0.26
C PHE A 319 23.31 -1.65 1.09
N PHE A 320 24.55 -1.17 0.92
CA PHE A 320 25.66 -1.54 1.82
C PHE A 320 25.41 -1.09 3.26
N TYR A 321 24.73 0.05 3.47
CA TYR A 321 24.37 0.49 4.81
C TYR A 321 23.23 -0.34 5.43
N SER A 322 22.18 -0.63 4.65
CA SER A 322 20.94 -1.25 5.15
C SER A 322 20.95 -2.77 5.21
N LEU A 323 21.67 -3.47 4.32
CA LEU A 323 21.72 -4.94 4.18
C LEU A 323 20.36 -5.62 4.48
N PRO A 324 19.31 -5.30 3.70
CA PRO A 324 17.94 -5.50 4.14
C PRO A 324 17.49 -6.96 4.20
N PHE A 325 18.15 -7.88 3.50
CA PHE A 325 17.70 -9.28 3.39
C PHE A 325 18.15 -10.14 4.58
N PHE A 326 17.33 -11.11 4.99
CA PHE A 326 17.69 -12.07 6.05
C PHE A 326 18.77 -13.09 5.63
N LYS A 327 18.95 -13.36 4.32
CA LYS A 327 20.03 -14.23 3.84
C LYS A 327 21.21 -13.41 3.33
N ARG A 328 22.42 -13.75 3.79
CA ARG A 328 23.68 -13.11 3.34
C ARG A 328 23.85 -13.13 1.83
N LEU A 329 23.68 -14.31 1.21
CA LEU A 329 23.82 -14.50 -0.24
C LEU A 329 22.78 -13.71 -1.06
N GLU A 330 21.58 -13.46 -0.53
CA GLU A 330 20.57 -12.61 -1.18
C GLU A 330 21.01 -11.13 -1.19
N ASN A 331 21.62 -10.64 -0.09
CA ASN A 331 22.25 -9.31 -0.06
C ASN A 331 23.41 -9.20 -1.07
N SER A 332 24.30 -10.19 -1.10
CA SER A 332 25.48 -10.18 -1.97
C SER A 332 25.12 -10.15 -3.46
N ILE A 333 24.13 -10.95 -3.90
CA ILE A 333 23.63 -10.92 -5.29
C ILE A 333 23.01 -9.55 -5.62
N PHE A 334 22.23 -8.97 -4.71
CA PHE A 334 21.55 -7.70 -4.95
C PHE A 334 22.54 -6.53 -5.03
N ILE A 335 23.53 -6.50 -4.14
CA ILE A 335 24.63 -5.52 -4.18
C ILE A 335 25.50 -5.72 -5.42
N GLY A 336 25.73 -6.97 -5.85
CA GLY A 336 26.34 -7.28 -7.14
C GLY A 336 25.60 -6.63 -8.31
N ALA A 337 24.27 -6.75 -8.37
CA ALA A 337 23.47 -6.11 -9.43
C ALA A 337 23.56 -4.58 -9.41
N LEU A 338 23.57 -3.95 -8.23
CA LEU A 338 23.77 -2.50 -8.08
C LEU A 338 25.19 -2.05 -8.48
N ALA A 339 26.21 -2.85 -8.20
CA ALA A 339 27.57 -2.60 -8.67
C ALA A 339 27.66 -2.75 -10.19
N GLY A 340 27.06 -3.80 -10.77
CA GLY A 340 26.96 -3.99 -12.22
C GLY A 340 26.26 -2.83 -12.94
N ARG A 341 25.24 -2.22 -12.31
CA ARG A 341 24.59 -0.98 -12.77
C ARG A 341 25.54 0.22 -12.80
N LEU A 342 26.40 0.36 -11.80
CA LEU A 342 27.44 1.40 -11.79
C LEU A 342 28.44 1.14 -12.93
N GLY A 343 28.87 -0.10 -13.13
CA GLY A 343 29.74 -0.51 -14.24
C GLY A 343 29.14 -0.22 -15.63
N SER A 344 27.87 -0.56 -15.86
CA SER A 344 27.18 -0.26 -17.12
C SER A 344 26.94 1.23 -17.32
N SER A 345 26.73 2.00 -16.25
CA SER A 345 26.65 3.47 -16.30
C SER A 345 27.99 4.12 -16.68
N ILE A 346 29.11 3.65 -16.11
CA ILE A 346 30.47 4.10 -16.50
C ILE A 346 30.74 3.77 -17.97
N GLY A 347 30.35 2.57 -18.40
CA GLY A 347 30.40 2.16 -19.81
C GLY A 347 29.64 3.13 -20.74
N MET A 348 28.40 3.48 -20.38
CA MET A 348 27.59 4.46 -21.11
C MET A 348 28.23 5.85 -21.19
N ILE A 349 28.94 6.30 -20.14
CA ILE A 349 29.68 7.57 -20.17
C ILE A 349 30.80 7.49 -21.21
N ILE A 350 31.62 6.42 -21.18
CA ILE A 350 32.73 6.23 -22.12
C ILE A 350 32.21 6.19 -23.56
N SER A 351 31.22 5.34 -23.85
CA SER A 351 30.62 5.22 -25.18
C SER A 351 29.95 6.53 -25.63
N GLY A 352 29.27 7.24 -24.72
CA GLY A 352 28.65 8.53 -24.99
C GLY A 352 29.63 9.67 -25.26
N CYS A 353 30.81 9.65 -24.64
CA CYS A 353 31.88 10.60 -24.94
C CYS A 353 32.52 10.32 -26.32
N VAL A 354 32.87 9.06 -26.60
CA VAL A 354 33.44 8.66 -27.91
C VAL A 354 32.48 9.01 -29.05
N PHE A 355 31.19 8.70 -28.90
CA PHE A 355 30.16 9.01 -29.90
C PHE A 355 30.04 10.51 -30.21
N ASN A 356 30.20 11.40 -29.22
CA ASN A 356 30.14 12.84 -29.43
C ASN A 356 31.46 13.45 -29.96
N LEU A 357 32.61 12.80 -29.72
CA LEU A 357 33.91 13.27 -30.22
C LEU A 357 34.10 12.91 -31.70
N ASP A 358 33.73 11.69 -32.10
CA ASP A 358 33.90 11.20 -33.48
C ASP A 358 32.75 11.58 -34.42
N SER A 359 31.69 12.25 -33.94
CA SER A 359 30.51 12.62 -34.75
C SER A 359 30.80 13.60 -35.90
N SER A 360 31.99 14.22 -35.92
CA SER A 360 32.47 14.99 -37.08
C SER A 360 32.93 14.11 -38.24
N SER A 361 33.15 12.82 -38.02
CA SER A 361 33.40 11.84 -39.07
C SER A 361 32.07 11.17 -39.48
N LEU A 362 31.70 11.31 -40.75
CA LEU A 362 30.38 10.90 -41.26
C LEU A 362 30.16 9.37 -41.29
N ILE A 363 31.15 8.60 -40.83
CA ILE A 363 31.18 7.14 -40.81
C ILE A 363 31.68 6.71 -39.42
N PHE A 364 30.78 6.64 -38.44
CA PHE A 364 31.11 5.97 -37.19
C PHE A 364 31.27 4.48 -37.46
N ASN A 365 32.52 4.00 -37.50
CA ASN A 365 32.84 2.62 -37.85
C ASN A 365 32.05 1.64 -36.95
N ASN A 366 31.29 0.72 -37.57
CA ASN A 366 30.48 -0.25 -36.85
C ASN A 366 31.32 -1.11 -35.88
N ASP A 367 32.59 -1.36 -36.21
CA ASP A 367 33.56 -2.07 -35.38
C ASP A 367 33.87 -1.32 -34.06
N LEU A 368 33.95 0.02 -34.10
CA LEU A 368 34.14 0.85 -32.91
C LEU A 368 32.88 0.81 -32.01
N GLY A 369 31.69 0.86 -32.62
CA GLY A 369 30.43 0.69 -31.90
C GLY A 369 30.28 -0.68 -31.24
N LEU A 370 30.72 -1.73 -31.92
CA LEU A 370 30.75 -3.09 -31.39
C LEU A 370 31.77 -3.24 -30.25
N ALA A 371 32.95 -2.60 -30.36
CA ALA A 371 33.93 -2.54 -29.28
C ALA A 371 33.40 -1.79 -28.05
N MET A 372 32.67 -0.69 -28.24
CA MET A 372 31.99 0.04 -27.16
C MET A 372 30.93 -0.83 -26.48
N MET A 373 30.12 -1.60 -27.23
CA MET A 373 29.16 -2.56 -26.67
C MET A 373 29.88 -3.64 -25.82
N GLY A 374 31.00 -4.17 -26.32
CA GLY A 374 31.83 -5.14 -25.58
C GLY A 374 32.39 -4.56 -24.27
N LEU A 375 32.85 -3.31 -24.29
CA LEU A 375 33.36 -2.60 -23.13
C LEU A 375 32.27 -2.43 -22.05
N THR A 376 31.05 -2.03 -22.41
CA THR A 376 29.99 -1.78 -21.42
C THR A 376 29.46 -3.08 -20.80
N LEU A 377 29.34 -4.17 -21.57
CA LEU A 377 29.03 -5.50 -21.04
C LEU A 377 30.17 -6.07 -20.18
N GLY A 378 31.44 -5.82 -20.56
CA GLY A 378 32.60 -6.21 -19.77
C GLY A 378 32.65 -5.52 -18.40
N LEU A 379 32.45 -4.19 -18.35
CA LEU A 379 32.38 -3.43 -17.11
C LEU A 379 31.21 -3.86 -16.22
N LEU A 380 30.05 -4.15 -16.80
CA LEU A 380 28.88 -4.69 -16.10
C LEU A 380 29.22 -6.00 -15.36
N ILE A 381 29.82 -6.97 -16.06
CA ILE A 381 30.20 -8.27 -15.48
C ILE A 381 31.30 -8.10 -14.41
N LEU A 382 32.31 -7.28 -14.70
CA LEU A 382 33.43 -7.03 -13.79
C LEU A 382 32.96 -6.40 -12.47
N PHE A 383 32.15 -5.34 -12.54
CA PHE A 383 31.62 -4.70 -11.33
C PHE A 383 30.62 -5.58 -10.59
N PHE A 384 29.84 -6.42 -11.28
CA PHE A 384 28.95 -7.39 -10.65
C PHE A 384 29.73 -8.40 -9.79
N ILE A 385 30.82 -8.96 -10.31
CA ILE A 385 31.69 -9.90 -9.58
C ILE A 385 32.37 -9.19 -8.40
N LEU A 386 32.92 -7.98 -8.61
CA LEU A 386 33.54 -7.19 -7.53
C LEU A 386 32.54 -6.83 -6.43
N GLY A 387 31.29 -6.50 -6.77
CA GLY A 387 30.23 -6.19 -5.80
C GLY A 387 29.86 -7.38 -4.93
N ILE A 388 29.71 -8.57 -5.52
CA ILE A 388 29.48 -9.82 -4.77
C ILE A 388 30.67 -10.11 -3.85
N ALA A 389 31.89 -10.04 -4.38
CA ALA A 389 33.11 -10.33 -3.62
C ALA A 389 33.27 -9.36 -2.43
N ALA A 390 33.08 -8.06 -2.65
CA ALA A 390 33.15 -7.05 -1.59
C ALA A 390 32.10 -7.27 -0.50
N CYS A 391 30.86 -7.62 -0.88
CA CYS A 391 29.78 -7.88 0.09
C CYS A 391 30.02 -9.16 0.90
N GLU A 392 30.42 -10.28 0.27
CA GLU A 392 30.77 -11.51 1.00
C GLU A 392 32.00 -11.30 1.89
N ILE A 393 33.04 -10.59 1.42
CA ILE A 393 34.22 -10.26 2.25
C ILE A 393 33.81 -9.44 3.48
N TYR A 394 33.02 -8.38 3.29
CA TYR A 394 32.52 -7.55 4.39
C TYR A 394 31.71 -8.38 5.41
N THR A 395 30.69 -9.09 4.93
CA THR A 395 29.76 -9.82 5.79
C THR A 395 30.39 -11.06 6.45
N LEU A 396 31.30 -11.79 5.79
CA LEU A 396 32.01 -12.93 6.39
C LEU A 396 33.10 -12.48 7.36
N ILE A 397 33.98 -11.56 6.96
CA ILE A 397 35.22 -11.27 7.69
C ILE A 397 34.97 -10.26 8.81
N PHE A 398 34.19 -9.20 8.56
CA PHE A 398 34.02 -8.10 9.52
C PHE A 398 32.77 -8.26 10.39
N VAL A 399 31.77 -9.02 9.95
CA VAL A 399 30.51 -9.24 10.71
C VAL A 399 30.48 -10.64 11.32
N CYS A 400 30.37 -11.70 10.49
CA CYS A 400 30.10 -13.05 11.01
C CYS A 400 31.25 -13.64 11.83
N ARG A 401 32.50 -13.62 11.33
CA ARG A 401 33.65 -14.24 12.01
C ARG A 401 33.96 -13.67 13.41
N PRO A 402 34.05 -12.35 13.64
CA PRO A 402 34.38 -11.83 14.97
C PRO A 402 33.25 -12.09 15.98
N VAL A 403 31.99 -11.80 15.60
CA VAL A 403 30.83 -12.02 16.47
C VAL A 403 30.69 -13.51 16.82
N ARG A 404 30.82 -14.40 15.83
CA ARG A 404 30.77 -15.85 16.05
C ARG A 404 31.89 -16.32 16.99
N ARG A 405 33.13 -15.84 16.83
CA ARG A 405 34.24 -16.18 17.73
C ARG A 405 33.93 -15.79 19.17
N ILE A 406 33.44 -14.56 19.40
CA ILE A 406 33.07 -14.06 20.73
C ILE A 406 31.97 -14.95 21.34
N LEU A 407 30.91 -15.23 20.58
CA LEU A 407 29.79 -16.05 21.04
C LEU A 407 30.16 -17.52 21.28
N GLU A 408 31.05 -18.11 20.46
CA GLU A 408 31.56 -19.47 20.66
C GLU A 408 32.46 -19.54 21.91
N THR A 409 33.32 -18.54 22.16
CA THR A 409 34.09 -18.49 23.42
C THR A 409 33.22 -18.33 24.67
N THR A 410 32.03 -17.72 24.55
CA THR A 410 31.06 -17.59 25.65
C THR A 410 30.18 -18.84 25.80
N GLY A 411 29.86 -19.54 24.71
CA GLY A 411 28.85 -20.60 24.68
C GLY A 411 29.29 -21.98 25.17
N VAL A 412 30.57 -22.18 25.49
CA VAL A 412 31.13 -23.51 25.85
C VAL A 412 30.84 -23.92 27.30
N ASN A 413 30.60 -22.97 28.23
CA ASN A 413 30.39 -23.26 29.66
C ASN A 413 29.03 -22.73 30.16
N PHE A 414 27.92 -23.39 29.80
CA PHE A 414 26.59 -23.09 30.35
C PHE A 414 26.15 -23.99 31.52
N ASP A 415 26.91 -25.04 31.84
CA ASP A 415 26.66 -25.89 33.01
C ASP A 415 27.29 -25.32 34.31
N ASP A 416 28.28 -24.43 34.22
CA ASP A 416 28.95 -23.83 35.38
C ASP A 416 28.49 -22.41 35.71
N LEU A 417 28.00 -22.28 36.95
CA LEU A 417 27.26 -21.14 37.50
C LEU A 417 28.15 -19.91 37.80
N SER A 418 28.14 -18.88 36.94
CA SER A 418 28.63 -17.53 37.37
C SER A 418 27.97 -16.34 36.66
N ARG A 419 26.98 -15.73 37.33
CA ARG A 419 26.29 -14.48 36.91
C ARG A 419 27.19 -13.23 36.78
N SER A 420 28.44 -13.29 37.25
CA SER A 420 29.40 -12.19 37.14
C SER A 420 29.98 -12.08 35.74
N HIS A 421 30.37 -13.19 35.12
CA HIS A 421 31.08 -13.19 33.83
C HIS A 421 30.17 -12.73 32.67
N ASP A 422 28.88 -13.06 32.75
CA ASP A 422 27.82 -12.53 31.87
C ASP A 422 27.79 -10.99 31.78
N SER A 423 28.20 -10.28 32.84
CA SER A 423 28.18 -8.81 32.89
C SER A 423 29.43 -8.17 32.29
N ASP A 424 30.59 -8.81 32.42
CA ASP A 424 31.84 -8.37 31.79
C ASP A 424 31.81 -8.64 30.28
N ILE A 425 31.24 -9.75 29.83
CA ILE A 425 31.14 -10.08 28.41
C ILE A 425 30.22 -9.10 27.69
N MET A 426 29.11 -8.70 28.31
CA MET A 426 28.26 -7.65 27.75
C MET A 426 28.91 -6.26 27.85
N SER A 427 29.80 -6.02 28.82
CA SER A 427 30.61 -4.80 28.84
C SER A 427 31.71 -4.80 27.76
N GLN A 428 32.18 -5.96 27.29
CA GLN A 428 33.04 -6.06 26.10
C GLN A 428 32.24 -5.88 24.80
N ILE A 429 31.06 -6.52 24.68
CA ILE A 429 30.21 -6.45 23.48
C ILE A 429 29.49 -5.10 23.30
N VAL A 430 29.29 -4.32 24.39
CA VAL A 430 28.62 -3.00 24.36
C VAL A 430 29.57 -1.85 24.71
N GLY A 431 30.70 -2.14 25.35
CA GLY A 431 31.72 -1.13 25.67
C GLY A 431 32.66 -0.84 24.51
N ASP A 432 32.91 -1.80 23.62
CA ASP A 432 33.42 -1.51 22.28
C ASP A 432 32.32 -0.85 21.43
N GLU A 433 32.73 0.18 20.70
CA GLU A 433 32.02 1.16 19.88
C GLU A 433 30.74 0.70 19.14
N ASN A 434 29.89 1.66 18.72
CA ASN A 434 28.59 1.44 18.06
C ASN A 434 28.58 0.39 16.92
N ASP A 435 29.71 0.18 16.24
CA ASP A 435 29.85 -0.80 15.17
C ASP A 435 29.82 -2.26 15.66
N SER A 436 30.23 -2.55 16.90
CA SER A 436 30.10 -3.87 17.53
C SER A 436 28.62 -4.29 17.65
N ILE A 437 27.77 -3.36 18.12
CA ILE A 437 26.33 -3.52 18.29
C ILE A 437 25.65 -3.71 16.92
N ARG A 438 26.13 -3.00 15.90
CA ARG A 438 25.64 -3.15 14.52
C ARG A 438 26.04 -4.52 13.95
N ALA A 439 27.30 -4.93 14.08
CA ALA A 439 27.77 -6.24 13.64
C ALA A 439 27.00 -7.38 14.33
N LEU A 440 26.78 -7.28 15.65
CA LEU A 440 25.94 -8.21 16.40
C LEU A 440 24.51 -8.23 15.83
N SER A 441 23.88 -7.07 15.59
CA SER A 441 22.51 -7.03 15.05
C SER A 441 22.38 -7.66 13.64
N LEU A 442 23.38 -7.49 12.78
CA LEU A 442 23.45 -8.14 11.47
C LEU A 442 23.71 -9.66 11.60
N PHE A 443 24.51 -10.07 12.58
CA PHE A 443 24.70 -11.49 12.89
C PHE A 443 23.39 -12.15 13.37
N LEU A 444 22.65 -11.49 14.28
CA LEU A 444 21.31 -11.94 14.69
C LEU A 444 20.36 -12.06 13.49
N GLN A 445 20.37 -11.08 12.57
CA GLN A 445 19.56 -11.10 11.35
C GLN A 445 19.89 -12.31 10.46
N PHE A 446 21.18 -12.56 10.18
CA PHE A 446 21.59 -13.66 9.32
C PHE A 446 21.39 -15.05 9.97
N SER A 447 21.44 -15.13 11.30
CA SER A 447 21.27 -16.39 12.03
C SER A 447 19.85 -16.94 11.99
N VAL A 448 18.81 -16.11 11.82
CA VAL A 448 17.38 -16.52 11.72
C VAL A 448 17.15 -17.67 10.72
N ARG A 449 17.98 -17.78 9.67
CA ARG A 449 17.87 -18.82 8.63
C ARG A 449 19.07 -19.78 8.55
N HIS A 450 20.05 -19.69 9.45
CA HIS A 450 21.26 -20.51 9.41
C HIS A 450 21.36 -21.38 10.67
N GLU A 451 21.01 -22.67 10.55
CA GLU A 451 20.74 -23.57 11.70
C GLU A 451 21.89 -23.65 12.73
N SER A 452 23.15 -23.70 12.28
CA SER A 452 24.31 -23.74 13.21
C SER A 452 24.45 -22.49 14.06
N ASP A 453 24.26 -21.33 13.43
CA ASP A 453 24.54 -20.02 14.03
C ASP A 453 23.32 -19.55 14.83
N TYR A 454 22.12 -20.02 14.44
CA TYR A 454 20.88 -19.85 15.16
C TYR A 454 20.98 -20.38 16.60
N ARG A 455 21.47 -21.60 16.83
CA ARG A 455 21.50 -22.21 18.18
C ARG A 455 22.36 -21.41 19.16
N ILE A 456 23.56 -21.01 18.70
CA ILE A 456 24.49 -20.14 19.44
C ILE A 456 23.86 -18.77 19.72
N THR A 457 23.14 -18.22 18.74
CA THR A 457 22.39 -16.96 18.91
C THR A 457 21.25 -17.10 19.93
N CYS A 458 20.55 -18.24 19.93
CA CYS A 458 19.41 -18.52 20.78
C CYS A 458 19.82 -18.66 22.26
N SER A 459 20.97 -19.30 22.57
CA SER A 459 21.51 -19.33 23.93
C SER A 459 21.97 -17.94 24.40
N PHE A 460 22.71 -17.20 23.55
CA PHE A 460 23.12 -15.83 23.84
C PHE A 460 21.93 -14.91 24.18
N VAL A 461 20.89 -14.90 23.33
CA VAL A 461 19.70 -14.08 23.56
C VAL A 461 18.97 -14.45 24.86
N LYS A 462 18.94 -15.74 25.25
CA LYS A 462 18.35 -16.17 26.53
C LYS A 462 19.11 -15.62 27.75
N SER A 463 20.46 -15.58 27.73
CA SER A 463 21.23 -14.94 28.81
C SER A 463 21.10 -13.41 28.77
N ALA A 464 21.35 -12.80 27.61
CA ALA A 464 21.47 -11.35 27.47
C ALA A 464 20.13 -10.58 27.66
N CYS A 465 18.97 -11.21 27.40
CA CYS A 465 17.67 -10.53 27.43
C CYS A 465 17.32 -9.87 28.78
N HIS A 466 17.80 -10.43 29.89
CA HIS A 466 17.55 -9.91 31.24
C HIS A 466 18.49 -8.76 31.64
N GLN A 467 19.55 -8.52 30.87
CA GLN A 467 20.56 -7.52 31.21
C GLN A 467 20.13 -6.10 30.83
N ARG A 468 20.61 -5.10 31.60
CA ARG A 468 20.28 -3.68 31.36
C ARG A 468 20.95 -3.12 30.10
N LEU A 469 22.16 -3.61 29.79
CA LEU A 469 22.96 -3.24 28.61
C LEU A 469 22.29 -3.62 27.27
N PHE A 470 21.44 -4.64 27.26
CA PHE A 470 20.64 -5.07 26.10
C PHE A 470 19.46 -4.10 25.84
N ALA A 471 19.77 -2.84 25.51
CA ALA A 471 18.81 -1.74 25.45
C ALA A 471 18.54 -1.19 24.04
N SER A 472 19.38 -1.49 23.05
CA SER A 472 19.26 -0.91 21.70
C SER A 472 18.03 -1.46 20.96
N PRO A 473 17.13 -0.61 20.41
CA PRO A 473 15.87 -1.07 19.82
C PRO A 473 16.02 -2.06 18.66
N LEU A 474 17.07 -1.92 17.84
CA LEU A 474 17.35 -2.83 16.72
C LEU A 474 17.76 -4.23 17.19
N LEU A 475 18.55 -4.31 18.26
CA LEU A 475 19.03 -5.57 18.82
C LEU A 475 17.89 -6.33 19.53
N LEU A 476 17.04 -5.61 20.26
CA LEU A 476 15.80 -6.13 20.84
C LEU A 476 14.83 -6.67 19.77
N LEU A 477 14.69 -5.95 18.67
CA LEU A 477 13.87 -6.35 17.52
C LEU A 477 14.41 -7.65 16.88
N MET A 478 15.72 -7.71 16.57
CA MET A 478 16.34 -8.92 16.02
C MET A 478 16.31 -10.12 16.99
N ALA A 479 16.53 -9.90 18.29
CA ALA A 479 16.40 -10.95 19.30
C ALA A 479 14.98 -11.54 19.34
N SER A 480 13.94 -10.70 19.22
CA SER A 480 12.56 -11.17 19.14
C SER A 480 12.29 -11.97 17.86
N HIS A 481 12.97 -11.66 16.74
CA HIS A 481 12.85 -12.43 15.49
C HIS A 481 13.45 -13.82 15.66
N VAL A 482 14.66 -13.90 16.24
CA VAL A 482 15.30 -15.17 16.60
C VAL A 482 14.34 -15.99 17.46
N ILE A 483 13.96 -15.50 18.65
CA ILE A 483 13.12 -16.25 19.60
C ILE A 483 11.81 -16.77 18.99
N SER A 484 11.18 -15.99 18.09
CA SER A 484 9.93 -16.39 17.43
C SER A 484 10.06 -17.58 16.45
N HIS A 485 11.28 -17.93 16.00
CA HIS A 485 11.48 -18.85 14.86
C HIS A 485 11.73 -20.32 15.24
N GLU A 486 12.65 -20.67 16.15
CA GLU A 486 12.73 -22.08 16.64
C GLU A 486 11.70 -22.38 17.73
N TRP A 487 11.42 -21.43 18.63
CA TRP A 487 10.63 -21.73 19.82
C TRP A 487 9.12 -21.72 19.54
N ASN A 488 8.74 -22.31 18.40
CA ASN A 488 7.37 -22.65 17.99
C ASN A 488 6.75 -23.79 18.83
N THR A 489 7.51 -24.39 19.76
CA THR A 489 7.07 -25.54 20.57
C THR A 489 6.38 -25.17 21.89
N ASP A 490 6.79 -24.08 22.56
CA ASP A 490 6.18 -23.65 23.83
C ASP A 490 5.58 -22.24 23.76
N LEU A 491 4.46 -22.06 24.45
CA LEU A 491 3.74 -20.78 24.57
C LEU A 491 4.56 -19.60 25.13
N ASN A 492 5.64 -19.90 25.86
CA ASN A 492 6.44 -18.92 26.61
C ASN A 492 7.33 -18.06 25.70
N SER A 493 7.70 -18.55 24.52
CA SER A 493 8.54 -17.85 23.55
C SER A 493 7.90 -16.57 23.02
N TYR A 494 6.64 -16.67 22.57
CA TYR A 494 5.87 -15.53 22.07
C TYR A 494 5.62 -14.48 23.14
N ALA A 495 5.45 -14.90 24.40
CA ALA A 495 5.33 -13.98 25.53
C ALA A 495 6.65 -13.21 25.79
N LEU A 496 7.79 -13.90 25.73
CA LEU A 496 9.12 -13.29 25.89
C LEU A 496 9.50 -12.40 24.70
N ALA A 497 9.19 -12.81 23.46
CA ALA A 497 9.39 -11.97 22.28
C ALA A 497 8.50 -10.71 22.32
N SER A 498 7.24 -10.82 22.76
CA SER A 498 6.34 -9.66 22.97
C SER A 498 6.86 -8.71 24.06
N SER A 499 7.46 -9.23 25.15
CA SER A 499 8.02 -8.37 26.21
C SER A 499 9.27 -7.62 25.74
N LEU A 500 10.13 -8.26 24.93
CA LEU A 500 11.29 -7.62 24.28
C LEU A 500 10.85 -6.52 23.29
N LEU A 501 9.82 -6.76 22.48
CA LEU A 501 9.26 -5.73 21.58
C LEU A 501 8.68 -4.55 22.34
N LYS A 502 7.96 -4.77 23.45
CA LYS A 502 7.45 -3.69 24.32
C LYS A 502 8.58 -2.89 24.96
N ARG A 503 9.71 -3.54 25.32
CA ARG A 503 10.94 -2.85 25.78
C ARG A 503 11.57 -2.04 24.64
N ALA A 504 11.65 -2.59 23.42
CA ALA A 504 12.15 -1.89 22.24
C ALA A 504 11.30 -0.64 21.92
N GLN A 505 9.97 -0.76 22.00
CA GLN A 505 9.02 0.32 21.74
C GLN A 505 9.22 1.50 22.70
N LYS A 506 9.47 1.23 24.00
CA LYS A 506 9.76 2.27 25.01
C LYS A 506 11.10 2.96 24.76
N ASN A 507 12.11 2.24 24.28
CA ASN A 507 13.45 2.76 24.01
C ASN A 507 13.60 3.44 22.64
N CYS A 508 12.53 3.53 21.82
CA CYS A 508 12.63 3.96 20.43
C CYS A 508 12.10 5.39 20.20
N GLY A 509 13.02 6.34 19.98
CA GLY A 509 12.67 7.72 19.61
C GLY A 509 12.19 7.92 18.16
N ASN A 510 12.52 7.01 17.24
CA ASN A 510 12.12 7.13 15.83
C ASN A 510 10.75 6.48 15.58
N ILE A 511 9.83 7.25 14.99
CA ILE A 511 8.45 6.83 14.69
C ILE A 511 8.40 5.66 13.70
N TRP A 512 9.27 5.64 12.68
CA TRP A 512 9.32 4.54 11.69
C TRP A 512 9.79 3.21 12.31
N LYS A 513 10.84 3.27 13.13
CA LYS A 513 11.30 2.08 13.87
C LYS A 513 10.23 1.61 14.87
N ARG A 514 9.46 2.54 15.46
CA ARG A 514 8.30 2.23 16.31
C ARG A 514 7.17 1.53 15.52
N THR A 515 6.92 1.89 14.26
CA THR A 515 5.92 1.21 13.42
C THR A 515 6.36 -0.19 12.98
N ILE A 516 7.65 -0.40 12.69
CA ILE A 516 8.19 -1.76 12.46
C ILE A 516 8.02 -2.64 13.70
N ILE A 517 8.33 -2.11 14.89
CA ILE A 517 8.11 -2.83 16.17
C ILE A 517 6.63 -3.18 16.37
N GLN A 518 5.70 -2.27 16.02
CA GLN A 518 4.26 -2.52 16.10
C GLN A 518 3.76 -3.55 15.08
N GLU A 519 4.30 -3.54 13.86
CA GLU A 519 4.03 -4.56 12.84
C GLU A 519 4.45 -5.94 13.32
N MET A 520 5.68 -6.07 13.82
CA MET A 520 6.19 -7.34 14.30
C MET A 520 5.44 -7.84 15.55
N LEU A 521 5.05 -6.93 16.44
CA LEU A 521 4.21 -7.27 17.58
C LEU A 521 2.84 -7.80 17.14
N ARG A 522 2.23 -7.21 16.10
CA ARG A 522 1.02 -7.73 15.45
C ARG A 522 1.27 -9.11 14.81
N GLU A 523 2.39 -9.32 14.13
CA GLU A 523 2.73 -10.61 13.53
C GLU A 523 2.81 -11.70 14.61
N ILE A 524 3.59 -11.48 15.67
CA ILE A 524 3.74 -12.40 16.80
C ILE A 524 2.41 -12.71 17.49
N GLU A 525 1.54 -11.71 17.66
CA GLU A 525 0.20 -11.92 18.21
C GLU A 525 -0.68 -12.79 17.29
N THR A 526 -0.63 -12.58 15.96
CA THR A 526 -1.37 -13.44 15.01
C THR A 526 -0.84 -14.88 14.97
N GLN A 527 0.49 -15.07 15.08
CA GLN A 527 1.09 -16.40 15.17
C GLN A 527 0.67 -17.09 16.48
N SER A 528 0.81 -16.42 17.63
CA SER A 528 0.42 -16.96 18.95
C SER A 528 -1.07 -17.33 19.02
N ALA A 529 -1.94 -16.55 18.37
CA ALA A 529 -3.37 -16.84 18.26
C ALA A 529 -3.64 -18.14 17.46
N SER A 530 -2.90 -18.37 16.37
CA SER A 530 -3.03 -19.58 15.54
C SER A 530 -2.62 -20.87 16.25
N TYR A 531 -1.78 -20.80 17.29
CA TYR A 531 -1.37 -21.96 18.08
C TYR A 531 -2.32 -22.29 19.25
N LYS A 532 -2.97 -21.27 19.84
CA LYS A 532 -3.83 -21.46 21.03
C LYS A 532 -5.23 -21.98 20.74
N THR A 533 -5.74 -21.75 19.53
CA THR A 533 -7.12 -22.08 19.14
C THR A 533 -7.16 -22.59 17.70
N HIS A 534 -7.91 -23.66 17.46
CA HIS A 534 -8.20 -24.20 16.12
C HIS A 534 -9.13 -23.30 15.27
N GLY A 535 -9.10 -21.98 15.49
CA GLY A 535 -10.01 -21.00 14.90
C GLY A 535 -9.37 -19.60 14.79
N LEU A 536 -9.81 -18.85 13.79
CA LEU A 536 -9.23 -17.58 13.37
C LEU A 536 -9.29 -16.48 14.46
N ASN A 537 -8.27 -15.63 14.46
CA ASN A 537 -8.31 -14.21 14.84
C ASN A 537 -8.80 -13.85 16.26
N SER A 538 -8.54 -14.69 17.28
CA SER A 538 -8.93 -14.40 18.68
C SER A 538 -8.45 -13.04 19.21
N VAL A 539 -7.25 -12.58 18.82
CA VAL A 539 -6.72 -11.25 19.19
C VAL A 539 -7.45 -10.12 18.44
N GLU A 540 -7.71 -10.27 17.14
CA GLU A 540 -8.41 -9.22 16.38
C GLU A 540 -9.88 -9.10 16.81
N VAL A 541 -10.52 -10.23 17.16
CA VAL A 541 -11.85 -10.28 17.78
C VAL A 541 -11.85 -9.57 19.13
N LYS A 542 -10.85 -9.82 19.99
CA LYS A 542 -10.72 -9.09 21.26
C LYS A 542 -10.58 -7.57 21.06
N ASN A 543 -9.79 -7.14 20.09
CA ASN A 543 -9.65 -5.72 19.77
C ASN A 543 -10.93 -5.12 19.17
N MET A 544 -11.72 -5.90 18.42
CA MET A 544 -13.05 -5.46 17.97
C MET A 544 -14.05 -5.37 19.12
N ILE A 545 -14.02 -6.28 20.10
CA ILE A 545 -14.85 -6.22 21.32
C ILE A 545 -14.53 -4.95 22.12
N LEU A 546 -13.25 -4.64 22.37
CA LEU A 546 -12.84 -3.45 23.12
C LEU A 546 -13.27 -2.13 22.47
N ASP A 547 -13.18 -2.03 21.13
CA ASP A 547 -13.71 -0.86 20.39
C ASP A 547 -15.23 -0.79 20.49
N LEU A 548 -15.94 -1.93 20.44
CA LEU A 548 -17.39 -1.98 20.59
C LEU A 548 -17.84 -1.56 21.99
N GLU A 549 -17.17 -2.05 23.04
CA GLU A 549 -17.39 -1.64 24.44
C GLU A 549 -17.19 -0.11 24.60
N GLN A 550 -16.09 0.44 24.07
CA GLN A 550 -15.85 1.89 24.10
C GLN A 550 -16.93 2.68 23.34
N LYS A 551 -17.44 2.15 22.21
CA LYS A 551 -18.53 2.78 21.45
C LYS A 551 -19.88 2.67 22.15
N GLN A 552 -20.11 1.62 22.92
CA GLN A 552 -21.28 1.49 23.79
C GLN A 552 -21.21 2.48 24.96
N GLU A 553 -20.06 2.66 25.61
CA GLU A 553 -19.87 3.70 26.63
C GLU A 553 -20.10 5.11 26.06
N GLU A 554 -19.60 5.38 24.85
CA GLU A 554 -19.87 6.63 24.12
C GLU A 554 -21.38 6.79 23.88
N LEU A 555 -22.08 5.72 23.46
CA LEU A 555 -23.52 5.71 23.23
C LEU A 555 -24.34 5.94 24.52
N VAL A 556 -23.99 5.31 25.65
CA VAL A 556 -24.59 5.61 26.97
C VAL A 556 -24.41 7.09 27.31
N THR A 557 -23.22 7.62 27.07
CA THR A 557 -22.91 9.03 27.36
C THR A 557 -23.74 9.97 26.47
N VAL A 558 -23.89 9.65 25.18
CA VAL A 558 -24.75 10.40 24.23
C VAL A 558 -26.23 10.34 24.65
N HIS A 559 -26.76 9.19 25.07
CA HIS A 559 -28.11 9.09 25.62
C HIS A 559 -28.30 9.95 26.88
N ARG A 560 -27.32 9.96 27.79
CA ARG A 560 -27.35 10.84 28.98
C ARG A 560 -27.31 12.31 28.60
N MET A 561 -26.49 12.71 27.60
CA MET A 561 -26.47 14.09 27.11
C MET A 561 -27.79 14.49 26.43
N PHE A 562 -28.41 13.58 25.66
CA PHE A 562 -29.71 13.81 25.04
C PHE A 562 -30.78 14.12 26.09
N PHE A 563 -30.95 13.24 27.09
CA PHE A 563 -31.94 13.47 28.14
C PHE A 563 -31.60 14.69 29.01
N LYS A 564 -30.32 14.98 29.27
CA LYS A 564 -29.91 16.18 30.00
C LYS A 564 -30.28 17.48 29.27
N GLU A 565 -30.12 17.52 27.94
CA GLU A 565 -30.48 18.69 27.15
C GLU A 565 -32.00 18.81 26.95
N PHE A 566 -32.68 17.67 26.77
CA PHE A 566 -34.13 17.60 26.61
C PHE A 566 -34.90 17.99 27.89
N MET A 567 -34.37 17.62 29.06
CA MET A 567 -34.92 17.98 30.38
C MET A 567 -34.43 19.34 30.91
N SER A 568 -33.78 20.16 30.07
CA SER A 568 -33.42 21.53 30.45
C SER A 568 -34.58 22.49 30.22
N ASP A 569 -34.69 23.53 31.05
CA ASP A 569 -35.81 24.50 30.99
C ASP A 569 -35.95 25.20 29.62
N PHE A 570 -34.84 25.28 28.85
CA PHE A 570 -34.80 25.84 27.50
C PHE A 570 -34.00 24.90 26.56
N PRO A 571 -34.63 23.87 25.98
CA PRO A 571 -33.93 22.86 25.20
C PRO A 571 -33.37 23.42 23.89
N ASN A 572 -32.06 23.26 23.68
CA ASN A 572 -31.37 23.71 22.48
C ASN A 572 -31.57 22.71 21.33
N ILE A 573 -32.57 22.98 20.47
CA ILE A 573 -32.98 22.10 19.35
C ILE A 573 -31.80 21.67 18.45
N PRO A 574 -30.96 22.55 17.86
CA PRO A 574 -29.87 22.11 16.99
C PRO A 574 -28.79 21.30 17.72
N LYS A 575 -28.59 21.54 19.02
CA LYS A 575 -27.70 20.70 19.84
C LYS A 575 -28.30 19.31 20.11
N ILE A 576 -29.61 19.22 20.34
CA ILE A 576 -30.33 17.93 20.45
C ILE A 576 -30.25 17.15 19.12
N GLU A 577 -30.41 17.82 17.98
CA GLU A 577 -30.26 17.21 16.65
C GLU A 577 -28.81 16.69 16.42
N GLN A 578 -27.80 17.46 16.81
CA GLN A 578 -26.39 17.04 16.74
C GLN A 578 -26.10 15.83 17.65
N ILE A 579 -26.64 15.80 18.87
CA ILE A 579 -26.52 14.66 19.80
C ILE A 579 -27.23 13.43 19.21
N ASN A 580 -28.43 13.59 18.65
CA ASN A 580 -29.21 12.49 18.06
C ASN A 580 -28.56 11.92 16.79
N SER A 581 -28.00 12.77 15.92
CA SER A 581 -27.26 12.31 14.73
C SER A 581 -26.00 11.52 15.12
N ARG A 582 -25.28 11.94 16.17
CA ARG A 582 -24.14 11.19 16.71
C ARG A 582 -24.56 9.86 17.34
N GLY A 583 -25.66 9.84 18.10
CA GLY A 583 -26.21 8.60 18.66
C GLY A 583 -26.63 7.60 17.57
N SER A 584 -27.29 8.10 16.52
CA SER A 584 -27.69 7.32 15.35
C SER A 584 -26.50 6.74 14.58
N GLU A 585 -25.41 7.51 14.44
CA GLU A 585 -24.16 7.03 13.83
C GLU A 585 -23.53 5.89 14.64
N LEU A 586 -23.43 6.07 15.97
CA LEU A 586 -22.87 5.08 16.90
C LEU A 586 -23.70 3.79 16.94
N ALA A 587 -25.02 3.89 17.08
CA ALA A 587 -25.92 2.73 17.05
C ALA A 587 -25.80 1.96 15.72
N ARG A 588 -25.74 2.67 14.58
CA ARG A 588 -25.54 2.06 13.26
C ARG A 588 -24.16 1.41 13.09
N TYR A 589 -23.14 1.89 13.80
CA TYR A 589 -21.83 1.24 13.85
C TYR A 589 -21.89 -0.06 14.67
N CYS A 590 -22.44 -0.01 15.89
CA CYS A 590 -22.65 -1.16 16.75
C CYS A 590 -23.46 -2.26 16.05
N ASP A 591 -24.58 -1.91 15.40
CA ASP A 591 -25.41 -2.83 14.62
C ASP A 591 -24.62 -3.59 13.54
N LYS A 592 -23.85 -2.86 12.71
CA LYS A 592 -23.04 -3.45 11.64
C LYS A 592 -21.93 -4.34 12.22
N MET A 593 -21.28 -3.89 13.29
CA MET A 593 -20.19 -4.62 13.93
C MET A 593 -20.71 -5.91 14.58
N PHE A 594 -21.83 -5.85 15.30
CA PHE A 594 -22.44 -7.03 15.91
C PHE A 594 -22.95 -8.02 14.89
N TYR A 595 -23.65 -7.57 13.85
CA TYR A 595 -24.05 -8.45 12.74
C TYR A 595 -22.83 -9.14 12.12
N HIS A 596 -21.75 -8.39 11.87
CA HIS A 596 -20.50 -8.94 11.37
C HIS A 596 -19.85 -9.94 12.34
N LEU A 597 -19.81 -9.64 13.64
CA LEU A 597 -19.20 -10.51 14.66
C LEU A 597 -20.01 -11.80 14.85
N VAL A 598 -21.34 -11.73 14.95
CA VAL A 598 -22.21 -12.90 15.12
C VAL A 598 -22.19 -13.78 13.87
N THR A 599 -22.23 -13.21 12.66
CA THR A 599 -22.18 -14.01 11.41
C THR A 599 -20.85 -14.74 11.19
N ASN A 600 -19.71 -14.16 11.62
CA ASN A 600 -18.39 -14.76 11.42
C ASN A 600 -17.86 -15.57 12.61
N PHE A 601 -18.30 -15.25 13.83
CA PHE A 601 -17.74 -15.77 15.09
C PHE A 601 -18.82 -16.24 16.08
N ARG A 602 -19.95 -16.76 15.59
CA ARG A 602 -21.09 -17.27 16.40
C ARG A 602 -20.68 -18.19 17.56
N GLN A 603 -19.61 -18.97 17.40
CA GLN A 603 -19.08 -19.89 18.40
C GLN A 603 -18.45 -19.20 19.64
N ASN A 604 -18.27 -17.88 19.63
CA ASN A 604 -17.67 -17.16 20.76
C ASN A 604 -18.74 -16.61 21.72
N LYS A 605 -18.94 -17.30 22.84
CA LYS A 605 -19.90 -16.93 23.91
C LYS A 605 -19.80 -15.49 24.41
N THR A 606 -18.60 -14.89 24.40
CA THR A 606 -18.41 -13.49 24.83
C THR A 606 -19.09 -12.51 23.88
N ILE A 607 -19.06 -12.79 22.57
CA ILE A 607 -19.73 -11.96 21.55
C ILE A 607 -21.25 -12.07 21.68
N LEU A 608 -21.78 -13.28 21.86
CA LEU A 608 -23.22 -13.51 22.04
C LEU A 608 -23.75 -12.76 23.27
N ARG A 609 -23.05 -12.83 24.42
CA ARG A 609 -23.40 -12.07 25.63
C ARG A 609 -23.34 -10.55 25.43
N LEU A 610 -22.30 -10.04 24.74
CA LEU A 610 -22.15 -8.61 24.46
C LEU A 610 -23.24 -8.09 23.51
N TYR A 611 -23.67 -8.92 22.54
CA TYR A 611 -24.76 -8.58 21.62
C TYR A 611 -26.13 -8.64 22.29
N ALA A 612 -26.39 -9.67 23.11
CA ALA A 612 -27.61 -9.77 23.91
C ALA A 612 -27.77 -8.55 24.83
N GLY A 613 -26.71 -8.15 25.54
CA GLY A 613 -26.71 -6.95 26.38
C GLY A 613 -26.92 -5.65 25.59
N TYR A 614 -26.48 -5.58 24.33
CA TYR A 614 -26.77 -4.44 23.45
C TYR A 614 -28.24 -4.40 23.02
N LEU A 615 -28.80 -5.55 22.63
CA LEU A 615 -30.20 -5.68 22.26
C LEU A 615 -31.13 -5.32 23.41
N GLU A 616 -30.81 -5.77 24.62
CA GLU A 616 -31.56 -5.50 25.84
C GLU A 616 -31.51 -4.01 26.23
N ASN A 617 -30.31 -3.41 26.28
CA ASN A 617 -30.13 -2.06 26.83
C ASN A 617 -30.39 -0.92 25.83
N PHE A 618 -30.24 -1.13 24.51
CA PHE A 618 -30.37 -0.07 23.50
C PHE A 618 -31.49 -0.31 22.48
N LYS A 619 -31.77 -1.56 22.08
CA LYS A 619 -32.91 -1.88 21.18
C LYS A 619 -34.18 -2.30 21.93
N PHE A 620 -34.05 -2.59 23.22
CA PHE A 620 -35.09 -3.10 24.10
C PHE A 620 -35.75 -4.40 23.60
N ASP A 621 -35.00 -5.20 22.82
CA ASP A 621 -35.45 -6.50 22.28
C ASP A 621 -35.04 -7.62 23.25
N LYS A 622 -35.92 -7.86 24.23
CA LYS A 622 -35.69 -8.82 25.32
C LYS A 622 -35.81 -10.28 24.86
N GLU A 623 -36.64 -10.57 23.85
CA GLU A 623 -36.83 -11.93 23.34
C GLU A 623 -35.60 -12.40 22.58
N GLN A 624 -35.08 -11.57 21.65
CA GLN A 624 -33.85 -11.91 20.93
C GLN A 624 -32.63 -11.93 21.87
N ALA A 625 -32.56 -11.03 22.86
CA ALA A 625 -31.50 -11.06 23.88
C ALA A 625 -31.54 -12.36 24.71
N ALA A 626 -32.70 -12.79 25.18
CA ALA A 626 -32.85 -14.03 25.96
C ALA A 626 -32.39 -15.26 25.17
N ALA A 627 -32.80 -15.39 23.90
CA ALA A 627 -32.37 -16.49 23.04
C ALA A 627 -30.84 -16.54 22.83
N LEU A 628 -30.19 -15.37 22.72
CA LEU A 628 -28.73 -15.28 22.57
C LEU A 628 -27.98 -15.56 23.88
N TYR A 629 -28.55 -15.19 25.04
CA TYR A 629 -28.02 -15.58 26.35
C TYR A 629 -28.13 -17.09 26.58
N GLU A 630 -29.22 -17.72 26.12
CA GLU A 630 -29.40 -19.16 26.16
C GLU A 630 -28.39 -19.87 25.25
N GLU A 631 -28.25 -19.46 23.98
CA GLU A 631 -27.27 -20.00 23.03
C GLU A 631 -25.83 -19.88 23.59
N ALA A 632 -25.47 -18.75 24.19
CA ALA A 632 -24.17 -18.55 24.84
C ALA A 632 -23.94 -19.47 26.03
N SER A 633 -25.00 -19.90 26.72
CA SER A 633 -24.96 -20.77 27.89
C SER A 633 -24.90 -22.25 27.47
N GLN A 634 -25.65 -22.64 26.44
CA GLN A 634 -25.58 -23.96 25.81
C GLN A 634 -24.15 -24.24 25.28
N LEU A 635 -23.53 -23.28 24.59
CA LEU A 635 -22.14 -23.39 24.12
C LEU A 635 -21.12 -23.55 25.26
N GLU A 636 -21.35 -22.89 26.41
CA GLU A 636 -20.50 -23.05 27.60
C GLU A 636 -20.67 -24.43 28.25
N GLU A 637 -21.89 -24.97 28.24
CA GLU A 637 -22.18 -26.32 28.72
C GLU A 637 -21.54 -27.40 27.82
N GLU A 638 -21.62 -27.25 26.49
CA GLU A 638 -20.96 -28.13 25.50
C GLU A 638 -19.42 -28.12 25.62
N GLU A 639 -18.81 -26.94 25.80
CA GLU A 639 -17.37 -26.85 26.08
C GLU A 639 -17.00 -27.57 27.38
N SER A 640 -17.82 -27.43 28.43
CA SER A 640 -17.55 -28.05 29.73
C SER A 640 -17.58 -29.58 29.62
N LYS A 641 -18.60 -30.15 28.97
CA LYS A 641 -18.76 -31.59 28.72
C LYS A 641 -17.58 -32.15 27.92
N ASN A 642 -17.14 -31.45 26.87
CA ASN A 642 -15.99 -31.86 26.06
C ASN A 642 -14.64 -31.85 26.81
N ARG A 643 -14.48 -31.07 27.88
CA ARG A 643 -13.26 -31.09 28.71
C ARG A 643 -13.17 -32.33 29.60
N TYR A 644 -14.30 -32.90 30.05
CA TYR A 644 -14.30 -34.12 30.86
C TYR A 644 -13.89 -35.37 30.06
N PHE A 645 -14.34 -35.51 28.80
CA PHE A 645 -14.01 -36.68 27.98
C PHE A 645 -12.55 -36.74 27.48
N LYS A 646 -11.83 -35.61 27.43
CA LYS A 646 -10.42 -35.59 26.96
C LYS A 646 -9.38 -36.06 27.99
N LYS A 647 -9.77 -36.31 29.26
CA LYS A 647 -8.82 -36.69 30.32
C LYS A 647 -8.61 -38.20 30.53
N VAL A 648 -9.32 -39.07 29.79
CA VAL A 648 -9.31 -40.54 30.01
C VAL A 648 -8.81 -41.32 28.78
N ARG A 649 -7.80 -40.80 28.07
CA ARG A 649 -7.05 -41.55 27.04
C ARG A 649 -5.53 -41.34 27.14
N SER A 650 -4.99 -41.79 28.26
CA SER A 650 -3.65 -42.39 28.31
C SER A 650 -3.65 -43.45 29.41
N PHE A 651 -2.87 -44.53 29.19
CA PHE A 651 -2.70 -45.74 29.98
C PHE A 651 -3.64 -46.96 29.75
N SER A 652 -2.97 -48.11 29.79
CA SER A 652 -3.41 -49.51 29.67
C SER A 652 -3.81 -50.07 28.30
N ASN A 653 -2.87 -50.82 27.73
CA ASN A 653 -3.16 -51.96 26.85
C ASN A 653 -4.00 -53.03 27.58
N ASN A 654 -4.48 -54.02 26.81
CA ASN A 654 -5.15 -55.25 27.24
C ASN A 654 -6.52 -55.11 27.95
N LYS A 655 -7.61 -55.31 27.20
CA LYS A 655 -8.44 -56.55 27.31
C LYS A 655 -9.58 -56.62 26.28
N VAL A 656 -9.58 -57.72 25.54
CA VAL A 656 -10.72 -58.60 25.17
C VAL A 656 -12.13 -57.98 25.15
N MET A 657 -12.74 -57.93 23.95
CA MET A 657 -14.20 -57.91 23.77
C MET A 657 -14.82 -59.25 24.18
N PRO A 658 -16.04 -59.23 24.74
CA PRO A 658 -17.02 -60.27 24.46
C PRO A 658 -18.19 -59.75 23.62
N ILE A 659 -18.50 -60.60 22.66
CA ILE A 659 -19.58 -60.64 21.68
C ILE A 659 -20.98 -60.45 22.30
N SER A 660 -21.91 -59.97 21.48
CA SER A 660 -23.37 -59.93 21.66
C SER A 660 -24.00 -61.20 22.23
N VAL A 661 -25.17 -61.07 22.88
CA VAL A 661 -26.48 -61.61 22.40
C VAL A 661 -27.61 -61.09 23.30
N SER A 662 -28.78 -60.88 22.70
CA SER A 662 -30.05 -60.45 23.30
C SER A 662 -30.79 -61.53 24.10
N THR A 663 -31.51 -61.15 25.16
CA THR A 663 -32.84 -61.73 25.48
C THR A 663 -33.66 -60.84 26.43
N VAL A 664 -34.98 -61.07 26.42
CA VAL A 664 -36.04 -60.31 27.12
C VAL A 664 -36.67 -61.17 28.23
N SER A 665 -37.44 -60.53 29.12
CA SER A 665 -38.54 -61.06 29.98
C SER A 665 -38.26 -61.81 31.30
N HIS A 666 -38.60 -61.10 32.39
CA HIS A 666 -39.59 -61.43 33.46
C HIS A 666 -39.35 -62.43 34.62
N ALA A 667 -39.81 -61.93 35.79
CA ALA A 667 -40.38 -62.62 36.97
C ALA A 667 -39.41 -63.36 37.91
N ASN A 668 -39.55 -63.43 39.24
CA ASN A 668 -40.35 -62.79 40.30
C ASN A 668 -39.89 -63.50 41.60
N HIS A 669 -39.61 -62.80 42.70
CA HIS A 669 -40.37 -62.99 43.97
C HIS A 669 -39.88 -62.08 45.12
N ASN A 670 -40.80 -61.21 45.55
CA ASN A 670 -41.15 -60.74 46.90
C ASN A 670 -40.11 -60.67 48.03
N ASN A 671 -40.03 -59.48 48.66
CA ASN A 671 -40.42 -59.30 50.08
C ASN A 671 -40.76 -57.81 50.37
N ILE A 672 -42.03 -57.52 50.68
CA ILE A 672 -42.58 -56.24 51.16
C ILE A 672 -43.73 -56.59 52.14
N PRO A 673 -43.79 -56.03 53.36
CA PRO A 673 -44.74 -54.93 53.66
C PRO A 673 -44.15 -53.91 54.67
N SER A 674 -44.65 -52.69 54.92
CA SER A 674 -45.91 -51.96 54.60
C SER A 674 -45.53 -50.47 54.41
N SER A 675 -46.21 -49.63 53.61
CA SER A 675 -47.52 -49.03 53.96
C SER A 675 -48.06 -48.15 52.80
N ALA A 676 -49.37 -48.25 52.54
CA ALA A 676 -50.22 -47.28 51.83
C ALA A 676 -49.82 -46.81 50.40
N ASN A 677 -50.21 -47.62 49.41
CA ASN A 677 -51.05 -47.26 48.25
C ASN A 677 -51.70 -45.85 48.25
N THR A 678 -52.00 -45.19 47.12
CA THR A 678 -51.69 -45.29 45.67
C THR A 678 -52.17 -43.96 45.03
N GLY A 679 -51.92 -43.71 43.74
CA GLY A 679 -52.70 -42.70 42.98
C GLY A 679 -54.22 -42.95 43.03
N VAL A 680 -55.08 -42.06 42.56
CA VAL A 680 -55.00 -41.36 41.26
C VAL A 680 -55.90 -40.11 41.25
N GLU A 681 -55.49 -39.08 40.50
CA GLU A 681 -56.29 -37.98 39.90
C GLU A 681 -56.90 -36.80 40.71
N PHE A 682 -56.90 -35.68 39.98
CA PHE A 682 -57.85 -34.55 39.94
C PHE A 682 -57.85 -33.41 40.98
N GLN A 683 -57.52 -32.22 40.43
CA GLN A 683 -58.11 -30.89 40.68
C GLN A 683 -57.87 -30.07 41.97
N ASN A 684 -57.78 -28.76 41.72
CA ASN A 684 -58.10 -27.61 42.59
C ASN A 684 -57.10 -27.18 43.69
N ASN A 685 -56.20 -26.29 43.26
CA ASN A 685 -56.09 -24.91 43.74
C ASN A 685 -56.65 -24.53 45.13
N LEU A 686 -55.73 -23.94 45.92
CA LEU A 686 -55.84 -22.60 46.53
C LEU A 686 -56.83 -22.38 47.69
N GLU A 687 -56.27 -22.10 48.88
CA GLU A 687 -56.54 -20.98 49.82
C GLU A 687 -56.35 -21.40 51.30
N LYS A 688 -55.95 -20.55 52.28
CA LYS A 688 -55.21 -19.26 52.34
C LYS A 688 -54.98 -18.93 53.85
N THR A 689 -54.38 -17.77 54.14
CA THR A 689 -54.22 -17.07 55.44
C THR A 689 -53.00 -17.46 56.29
N SER A 690 -52.28 -16.52 56.93
CA SER A 690 -52.18 -15.03 56.81
C SER A 690 -50.81 -14.62 57.42
N PHE A 691 -50.13 -13.55 57.00
CA PHE A 691 -50.24 -12.11 57.37
C PHE A 691 -49.11 -11.38 56.57
N MET A 692 -49.18 -10.17 56.02
CA MET A 692 -50.24 -9.19 55.79
C MET A 692 -50.11 -8.62 54.36
N ASP A 693 -51.25 -8.49 53.69
CA ASP A 693 -51.82 -7.29 53.03
C ASP A 693 -50.84 -6.21 52.49
N ASN A 694 -50.81 -5.82 51.22
CA ASN A 694 -51.84 -5.69 50.15
C ASN A 694 -52.76 -4.47 50.32
N GLU A 695 -52.56 -3.46 49.48
CA GLU A 695 -53.57 -2.44 49.15
C GLU A 695 -53.45 -2.12 47.64
N ASN A 696 -54.58 -2.02 46.94
CA ASN A 696 -54.71 -1.69 45.51
C ASN A 696 -54.51 -2.81 44.45
N VAL A 697 -55.16 -3.97 44.65
CA VAL A 697 -55.67 -4.76 43.52
C VAL A 697 -57.16 -5.00 43.72
N GLU A 698 -57.98 -4.05 43.26
CA GLU A 698 -59.37 -4.31 42.87
C GLU A 698 -59.90 -3.20 41.95
N LYS A 699 -59.70 -3.42 40.64
CA LYS A 699 -60.61 -2.97 39.58
C LYS A 699 -60.31 -3.79 38.34
N GLU A 700 -61.22 -4.71 38.04
CA GLU A 700 -61.22 -5.49 36.82
C GLU A 700 -61.30 -4.53 35.61
N ASN A 701 -60.24 -4.45 34.83
CA ASN A 701 -60.36 -4.06 33.43
C ASN A 701 -60.43 -5.35 32.62
N PHE A 702 -61.64 -5.63 32.14
CA PHE A 702 -61.94 -6.65 31.14
C PHE A 702 -61.07 -6.43 29.90
N ASP A 703 -59.97 -7.17 29.80
CA ASP A 703 -59.06 -7.03 28.66
C ASP A 703 -59.53 -7.94 27.53
N GLY A 704 -60.24 -7.34 26.57
CA GLY A 704 -60.83 -8.06 25.45
C GLY A 704 -59.76 -8.67 24.53
N VAL A 705 -60.20 -9.63 23.71
CA VAL A 705 -59.41 -10.32 22.66
C VAL A 705 -58.76 -9.34 21.64
N GLU A 706 -59.13 -8.06 21.70
CA GLU A 706 -58.51 -6.97 20.95
C GLU A 706 -57.10 -6.62 21.43
N ASN A 707 -56.78 -6.69 22.73
CA ASN A 707 -55.47 -6.23 23.23
C ASN A 707 -54.32 -7.20 22.95
N GLU A 708 -54.57 -8.51 22.90
CA GLU A 708 -53.58 -9.48 22.41
C GLU A 708 -53.25 -9.28 20.91
N GLN A 709 -54.18 -8.68 20.15
CA GLN A 709 -53.87 -8.19 18.80
C GLN A 709 -53.13 -6.85 18.81
N VAL A 710 -53.34 -5.98 19.81
CA VAL A 710 -52.60 -4.71 19.94
C VAL A 710 -51.13 -4.99 20.23
N ASP A 711 -50.79 -5.92 21.13
CA ASP A 711 -49.38 -6.30 21.36
C ASP A 711 -48.76 -6.97 20.14
N LYS A 712 -49.45 -7.92 19.49
CA LYS A 712 -48.95 -8.53 18.24
C LYS A 712 -48.82 -7.49 17.11
N LYS A 713 -49.71 -6.49 17.04
CA LYS A 713 -49.58 -5.35 16.12
C LYS A 713 -48.46 -4.42 16.52
N GLN A 714 -48.22 -4.13 17.81
CA GLN A 714 -47.10 -3.32 18.27
C GLN A 714 -45.77 -4.02 17.98
N VAL A 715 -45.64 -5.32 18.23
CA VAL A 715 -44.47 -6.12 17.85
C VAL A 715 -44.30 -6.14 16.33
N PHE A 716 -45.38 -6.28 15.56
CA PHE A 716 -45.34 -6.21 14.09
C PHE A 716 -44.91 -4.82 13.58
N PHE A 717 -45.48 -3.73 14.11
CA PHE A 717 -45.09 -2.36 13.77
C PHE A 717 -43.67 -2.05 14.20
N ARG A 718 -43.24 -2.50 15.38
CA ARG A 718 -41.88 -2.33 15.90
C ARG A 718 -40.86 -3.12 15.07
N ASN A 719 -41.18 -4.34 14.62
CA ASN A 719 -40.37 -5.07 13.65
C ASN A 719 -40.37 -4.41 12.26
N THR A 720 -41.52 -3.88 11.80
CA THR A 720 -41.62 -3.18 10.50
C THR A 720 -40.85 -1.87 10.49
N ILE A 721 -40.82 -1.14 11.61
CA ILE A 721 -40.01 0.08 11.82
C ILE A 721 -38.53 -0.27 11.97
N ASN A 722 -38.20 -1.36 12.67
CA ASN A 722 -36.82 -1.82 12.85
C ASN A 722 -36.21 -2.53 11.63
N THR A 723 -36.99 -2.87 10.59
CA THR A 723 -36.47 -3.39 9.32
C THR A 723 -36.07 -2.24 8.37
N PRO A 724 -34.78 -1.88 8.26
CA PRO A 724 -34.36 -0.87 7.30
C PRO A 724 -34.62 -1.36 5.88
N TYR A 725 -35.29 -0.56 5.06
CA TYR A 725 -35.58 -0.87 3.66
C TYR A 725 -34.29 -0.97 2.83
N GLN A 726 -33.74 -2.18 2.78
CA GLN A 726 -32.62 -2.58 1.93
C GLN A 726 -33.13 -3.27 0.67
N SER A 727 -33.83 -2.54 -0.20
CA SER A 727 -34.11 -3.06 -1.52
C SER A 727 -32.80 -3.29 -2.27
N SER A 728 -32.49 -4.56 -2.55
CA SER A 728 -31.43 -4.96 -3.47
C SER A 728 -31.57 -4.21 -4.80
N LEU A 729 -32.82 -4.02 -5.25
CA LEU A 729 -33.18 -3.24 -6.43
C LEU A 729 -32.69 -1.78 -6.40
N ARG A 730 -32.62 -1.09 -5.25
CA ARG A 730 -32.02 0.26 -5.15
C ARG A 730 -30.50 0.23 -5.25
N ASN A 731 -29.86 -0.80 -4.68
CA ASN A 731 -28.40 -0.95 -4.80
C ASN A 731 -28.01 -1.34 -6.24
N TYR A 732 -28.80 -2.21 -6.89
CA TYR A 732 -28.66 -2.52 -8.30
C TYR A 732 -28.97 -1.32 -9.20
N SER A 733 -30.03 -0.55 -8.94
CA SER A 733 -30.33 0.64 -9.74
C SER A 733 -29.26 1.73 -9.56
N PHE A 734 -28.72 1.93 -8.36
CA PHE A 734 -27.58 2.82 -8.15
C PHE A 734 -26.32 2.34 -8.89
N LEU A 735 -26.04 1.03 -8.89
CA LEU A 735 -24.90 0.47 -9.63
C LEU A 735 -25.10 0.56 -11.15
N VAL A 736 -26.32 0.36 -11.65
CA VAL A 736 -26.68 0.55 -13.07
C VAL A 736 -26.58 2.03 -13.46
N VAL A 737 -27.08 2.96 -12.65
CA VAL A 737 -26.95 4.41 -12.89
C VAL A 737 -25.49 4.86 -12.83
N ALA A 738 -24.69 4.34 -11.90
CA ALA A 738 -23.26 4.61 -11.84
C ALA A 738 -22.53 4.08 -13.09
N ALA A 739 -22.79 2.84 -13.49
CA ALA A 739 -22.23 2.25 -14.71
C ALA A 739 -22.67 3.02 -15.98
N PHE A 740 -23.94 3.43 -16.05
CA PHE A 740 -24.47 4.24 -17.14
C PHE A 740 -23.86 5.65 -17.18
N SER A 741 -23.63 6.28 -16.02
CA SER A 741 -22.96 7.59 -15.93
C SER A 741 -21.49 7.51 -16.36
N LEU A 742 -20.81 6.40 -16.04
CA LEU A 742 -19.43 6.15 -16.44
C LEU A 742 -19.34 5.81 -17.94
N ALA A 743 -20.31 5.07 -18.48
CA ALA A 743 -20.45 4.84 -19.92
C ALA A 743 -20.75 6.15 -20.67
N LEU A 744 -21.64 7.01 -20.15
CA LEU A 744 -21.90 8.34 -20.69
C LEU A 744 -20.65 9.23 -20.65
N LEU A 745 -19.83 9.16 -19.59
CA LEU A 745 -18.59 9.92 -19.50
C LEU A 745 -17.56 9.42 -20.54
N ILE A 746 -17.44 8.10 -20.74
CA ILE A 746 -16.61 7.52 -21.81
C ILE A 746 -17.12 7.95 -23.19
N VAL A 747 -18.42 7.86 -23.46
CA VAL A 747 -19.02 8.29 -24.73
C VAL A 747 -18.85 9.80 -24.95
N ALA A 748 -19.01 10.62 -23.91
CA ALA A 748 -18.78 12.06 -23.97
C ALA A 748 -17.30 12.37 -24.22
N LEU A 749 -16.36 11.65 -23.61
CA LEU A 749 -14.92 11.80 -23.83
C LEU A 749 -14.54 11.40 -25.27
N VAL A 750 -15.06 10.26 -25.76
CA VAL A 750 -14.87 9.83 -27.16
C VAL A 750 -15.50 10.83 -28.14
N LEU A 751 -16.70 11.35 -27.86
CA LEU A 751 -17.31 12.42 -28.66
C LEU A 751 -16.50 13.71 -28.59
N CYS A 752 -15.94 14.09 -27.44
CA CYS A 752 -15.06 15.25 -27.33
C CYS A 752 -13.75 15.07 -28.09
N LEU A 753 -13.19 13.85 -28.17
CA LEU A 753 -12.03 13.55 -29.01
C LEU A 753 -12.38 13.60 -30.51
N ILE A 754 -13.53 13.03 -30.91
CA ILE A 754 -13.99 13.03 -32.31
C ILE A 754 -14.39 14.44 -32.77
N PHE A 755 -15.13 15.19 -31.95
CA PHE A 755 -15.46 16.59 -32.24
C PHE A 755 -14.23 17.49 -32.12
N GLY A 756 -13.31 17.21 -31.19
CA GLY A 756 -12.00 17.88 -31.13
C GLY A 756 -11.27 17.74 -32.46
N ALA A 757 -11.06 16.51 -32.92
CA ALA A 757 -10.43 16.21 -34.21
C ALA A 757 -11.14 16.91 -35.40
N LYS A 758 -12.48 16.91 -35.42
CA LYS A 758 -13.27 17.60 -36.46
C LYS A 758 -13.31 19.12 -36.36
N VAL A 759 -12.98 19.70 -35.21
CA VAL A 759 -12.91 21.17 -35.01
C VAL A 759 -11.48 21.68 -35.22
N THR A 760 -10.46 20.83 -35.00
CA THR A 760 -9.07 21.13 -35.39
C THR A 760 -8.83 21.02 -36.90
N GLU A 761 -9.72 20.37 -37.64
CA GLU A 761 -9.76 20.54 -39.09
C GLU A 761 -10.21 21.98 -39.42
N ILE A 762 -9.30 22.73 -40.04
CA ILE A 762 -9.43 24.16 -40.35
C ILE A 762 -10.53 24.53 -41.39
N PRO A 763 -11.05 23.67 -42.31
CA PRO A 763 -11.88 24.17 -43.40
C PRO A 763 -13.24 24.70 -42.95
N LEU A 764 -13.83 24.25 -41.83
CA LEU A 764 -15.18 24.71 -41.46
C LEU A 764 -15.22 26.20 -41.06
N ALA A 765 -14.19 26.69 -40.37
CA ALA A 765 -14.05 28.11 -40.06
C ALA A 765 -13.68 28.93 -41.32
N LEU A 766 -12.85 28.37 -42.20
CA LEU A 766 -12.46 29.00 -43.47
C LEU A 766 -13.66 29.15 -44.41
N ASP A 767 -14.42 28.07 -44.63
CA ASP A 767 -15.64 28.01 -45.44
C ASP A 767 -16.80 28.84 -44.84
N SER A 768 -16.81 29.06 -43.53
CA SER A 768 -17.77 29.98 -42.89
C SER A 768 -17.40 31.46 -43.06
N CYS A 769 -16.10 31.78 -43.21
CA CYS A 769 -15.62 33.15 -43.39
C CYS A 769 -15.53 33.58 -44.86
N LEU A 770 -15.31 32.65 -45.79
CA LEU A 770 -15.27 32.88 -47.24
C LEU A 770 -16.53 33.59 -47.81
N PRO A 771 -17.77 33.23 -47.41
CA PRO A 771 -19.00 33.92 -47.82
C PRO A 771 -19.12 35.36 -47.32
N GLY A 772 -18.38 35.74 -46.26
CA GLY A 772 -18.34 37.12 -45.76
C GLY A 772 -17.41 38.02 -46.58
N ALA A 773 -16.26 37.47 -47.01
CA ALA A 773 -15.26 38.22 -47.77
C ALA A 773 -15.66 38.41 -49.25
N THR A 774 -16.20 37.37 -49.89
CA THR A 774 -16.48 37.33 -51.34
C THR A 774 -17.47 38.41 -51.87
N PRO A 775 -18.60 38.75 -51.23
CA PRO A 775 -19.44 39.85 -51.70
C PRO A 775 -18.75 41.21 -51.53
N SER A 776 -17.91 41.39 -50.50
CA SER A 776 -17.18 42.64 -50.28
C SER A 776 -16.10 42.89 -51.34
N SER A 777 -15.38 41.84 -51.77
CA SER A 777 -14.38 41.93 -52.83
C SER A 777 -15.02 42.14 -54.20
N LEU A 778 -16.14 41.47 -54.51
CA LEU A 778 -16.92 41.71 -55.72
C LEU A 778 -17.48 43.13 -55.80
N ILE A 779 -18.04 43.66 -54.72
CA ILE A 779 -18.53 45.06 -54.67
C ILE A 779 -17.36 46.04 -54.85
N ARG A 780 -16.18 45.76 -54.26
CA ARG A 780 -14.96 46.56 -54.48
C ARG A 780 -14.53 46.56 -55.94
N GLU A 781 -14.52 45.41 -56.59
CA GLU A 781 -14.14 45.28 -58.00
C GLU A 781 -15.14 45.99 -58.93
N VAL A 782 -16.45 45.82 -58.71
CA VAL A 782 -17.50 46.50 -59.48
C VAL A 782 -17.40 48.02 -59.32
N ARG A 783 -17.18 48.53 -58.10
CA ARG A 783 -16.95 49.98 -57.88
C ARG A 783 -15.69 50.47 -58.59
N MET A 784 -14.57 49.74 -58.54
CA MET A 784 -13.35 50.13 -59.23
C MET A 784 -13.52 50.13 -60.74
N ARG A 785 -14.20 49.13 -61.32
CA ARG A 785 -14.56 49.13 -62.75
C ARG A 785 -15.42 50.34 -63.10
N HIS A 786 -16.40 50.70 -62.28
CA HIS A 786 -17.26 51.87 -62.49
C HIS A 786 -16.48 53.19 -62.49
N ILE A 787 -15.61 53.40 -61.49
CA ILE A 787 -14.71 54.57 -61.39
C ILE A 787 -13.80 54.65 -62.63
N MET A 788 -13.24 53.53 -63.07
CA MET A 788 -12.39 53.53 -64.27
C MET A 788 -13.19 53.86 -65.53
N THR A 789 -14.39 53.28 -65.73
CA THR A 789 -15.24 53.64 -66.88
C THR A 789 -15.62 55.11 -66.90
N GLU A 790 -15.96 55.68 -65.73
CA GLU A 790 -16.30 57.10 -65.58
C GLU A 790 -15.07 58.01 -65.84
N LEU A 791 -13.86 57.57 -65.46
CA LEU A 791 -12.61 58.27 -65.77
C LEU A 791 -12.33 58.31 -67.29
N PHE A 792 -12.45 57.17 -67.98
CA PHE A 792 -12.24 57.08 -69.43
C PHE A 792 -13.30 57.87 -70.21
N GLU A 793 -14.56 57.84 -69.77
CA GLU A 793 -15.66 58.60 -70.36
C GLU A 793 -15.48 60.12 -70.19
N ASN A 794 -15.12 60.59 -68.99
CA ASN A 794 -14.83 62.01 -68.74
C ASN A 794 -13.61 62.52 -69.54
N GLN A 795 -12.59 61.68 -69.77
CA GLN A 795 -11.42 62.04 -70.58
C GLN A 795 -11.62 61.82 -72.09
N LYS A 796 -12.81 61.35 -72.52
CA LYS A 796 -13.15 60.99 -73.91
C LYS A 796 -12.17 59.99 -74.55
N TRP A 797 -11.56 59.13 -73.73
CA TRP A 797 -10.63 58.12 -74.19
C TRP A 797 -11.40 56.83 -74.51
N PRO A 798 -11.12 56.16 -75.65
CA PRO A 798 -11.77 54.90 -75.97
C PRO A 798 -11.36 53.83 -74.95
N ILE A 799 -12.34 53.17 -74.33
CA ILE A 799 -12.08 52.05 -73.42
C ILE A 799 -11.30 50.98 -74.20
N PRO A 800 -10.10 50.56 -73.73
CA PRO A 800 -9.27 49.64 -74.47
C PRO A 800 -9.94 48.26 -74.54
N LYS A 801 -10.11 47.72 -75.74
CA LYS A 801 -10.75 46.42 -75.97
C LYS A 801 -9.85 45.29 -75.42
N ASN A 802 -10.42 44.27 -74.79
CA ASN A 802 -9.67 43.14 -74.19
C ASN A 802 -8.66 42.43 -75.14
N THR A 803 -8.83 42.54 -76.45
CA THR A 803 -7.91 41.98 -77.45
C THR A 803 -6.69 42.85 -77.76
N THR A 804 -6.59 44.07 -77.21
CA THR A 804 -5.43 44.96 -77.39
C THR A 804 -4.43 44.81 -76.24
N ARG A 805 -3.16 45.11 -76.52
CA ARG A 805 -2.08 45.10 -75.51
C ARG A 805 -2.34 46.06 -74.34
N GLU A 806 -3.04 47.15 -74.61
CA GLU A 806 -3.50 48.13 -73.62
C GLU A 806 -4.66 47.58 -72.77
N GLY A 807 -5.61 46.85 -73.39
CA GLY A 807 -6.68 46.14 -72.67
C GLY A 807 -6.13 45.07 -71.73
N PHE A 808 -5.11 44.33 -72.17
CA PHE A 808 -4.42 43.34 -71.33
C PHE A 808 -3.65 43.98 -70.17
N ALA A 809 -3.07 45.17 -70.37
CA ALA A 809 -2.44 45.95 -69.29
C ALA A 809 -3.48 46.49 -68.30
N TYR A 810 -4.66 46.91 -68.79
CA TYR A 810 -5.79 47.37 -67.99
C TYR A 810 -6.38 46.23 -67.12
N GLU A 811 -6.62 45.05 -67.69
CA GLU A 811 -7.03 43.86 -66.90
C GLU A 811 -5.96 43.44 -65.89
N LYS A 812 -4.67 43.46 -66.27
CA LYS A 812 -3.58 43.12 -65.35
C LYS A 812 -3.46 44.14 -64.20
N PHE A 813 -3.73 45.42 -64.44
CA PHE A 813 -3.77 46.44 -63.39
C PHE A 813 -4.95 46.25 -62.43
N LEU A 814 -6.14 45.92 -62.97
CA LEU A 814 -7.31 45.54 -62.16
C LEU A 814 -7.04 44.28 -61.31
N GLY A 815 -6.37 43.27 -61.89
CA GLY A 815 -5.97 42.05 -61.18
C GLY A 815 -4.94 42.28 -60.07
N LEU A 816 -3.92 43.11 -60.30
CA LEU A 816 -2.92 43.46 -59.28
C LEU A 816 -3.50 44.24 -58.09
N LEU A 817 -4.62 44.93 -58.29
CA LEU A 817 -5.37 45.61 -57.21
C LEU A 817 -6.38 44.72 -56.50
N SER A 818 -6.74 43.55 -57.05
CA SER A 818 -7.63 42.59 -56.41
C SER A 818 -6.89 41.61 -55.49
N THR A 819 -5.62 41.30 -55.78
CA THR A 819 -4.75 40.39 -55.00
C THR A 819 -4.28 40.99 -53.67
N SER A 820 -5.20 41.11 -52.71
CA SER A 820 -4.91 41.34 -51.28
C SER A 820 -5.31 40.16 -50.38
N ILE A 821 -5.39 38.96 -50.98
CA ILE A 821 -5.53 37.64 -50.35
C ILE A 821 -4.68 36.68 -51.22
N PRO A 822 -3.85 35.79 -50.65
CA PRO A 822 -3.11 34.81 -51.44
C PRO A 822 -4.07 33.83 -52.13
N THR A 823 -3.92 33.68 -53.44
CA THR A 823 -4.58 32.62 -54.21
C THR A 823 -3.90 31.28 -53.93
N ILE A 824 -4.71 30.27 -53.62
CA ILE A 824 -4.37 28.84 -53.78
C ILE A 824 -4.34 28.52 -55.28
#